data_AF-W9WQ09-F1
#
_entry.id   AF-W9WQ09-F1
#
_cell.length_a   1.000
_cell.length_b   1.000
_cell.length_c   1.000
_cell.angle_alpha   90.00
_cell.angle_beta   90.00
_cell.angle_gamma   90.00
#
_symmetry.space_group_name_H-M   'P 1'
#
loop_
_entity.id
_entity.type
_entity.pdbx_description
1 polymer ?
#
loop_
_entity_poly.entity_id
_entity_poly.type
_entity_poly.pdbx_seq_one_letter_code
_entity_poly.pdbx_strand_id
1 'polypeptide(L)'
;MRLLKIDGAGGLSLTEDLQDNLPAYAILSHTWGDDKDEVNFDDLRSESWKKKAGAAKIRFCGEQAKKDNMAHFWVDTCCINKANSTEYSEAINSMFRWYRNADKCYVFLLDVSIYSRDANSRQTWEQAFRDSRWFTRGWTLQELLAPASVEFFSREEQRLGDKKALEQLIHEITDIPTAALRGAALSQFSVDDRLRWAEKRNTKKQEDKAYCLLGIFGVFMPLIYGEGEYAFTRLKGEIDKSLRGTGSPSGNVHWAVPRSPNTLFTGRKDILDKLERIVRSTVRHAPGSNQCRVVIAGLGGQGKSEISLQLAQRVRPLFWGVFWVDVSTSSLAENGFLDITRRLQIPVSTWEDSRQALANITRRWMLVLDNADDPNVDYQAYFPPGSSGVVVLTSRNAECEQYATAEYVALEGLPTDDATELLLKAAGVPSSQRLLEDDAREVAILLQSHALALIQAGAYIQRGHCTLADYPRAFERQRKRLLEFRPSQAQSRYRDVYATFEAAVEILQASQAQSARDALEVLPLLAVCGPSQLPLSVFEAAWKGAQRIQTRQAADEDDFPLMAWHVSRLPSLMQVSDDVWDSFRLVEAVNALRTFALVSTTVEHGQMSVSMHPLVHAWARDRQDEPQQHESWICMGCVVAVSASEKEMWRIYARQLQPHLQAITSWEMRCAFQSEPQVMVASILVECGWQLQKMRDDKTVFMLLDRLCSHLKLDRFSVDEGWVGLYHIIGRNLLFSGKIRDAVKLLEEVARVQQQTLGKHHQARLASQLNLARVYMADGQVKVAIPLLEEVVRIDQTLPEDHPDRLASQHDLGQAYTENGQVKEAVELLEGVVRIQETMAEDHPNRLASQHALALAYEADGQIEEGVKLLEEVVRVEQTVSKDHPARLASQLELAQAYVVSGKVKDAKRLLEEVVRIQETMAEDHPERLLSQNNLAICLWKLGQHFPALEMMRHVVETCKRVFDPDHPHRIRSEEALEYWEEECAECGGVT
;
A
#
# COMPACT_ATOMS: atom_id res chain seq x y z
N MET A 1 -19.66 -25.15 3.95
CA MET A 1 -21.00 -24.92 4.52
C MET A 1 -21.48 -26.18 5.23
N ARG A 2 -22.22 -26.05 6.33
CA ARG A 2 -22.83 -27.19 7.05
C ARG A 2 -24.30 -27.35 6.69
N LEU A 3 -24.78 -28.59 6.61
CA LEU A 3 -26.18 -28.93 6.33
C LEU A 3 -26.80 -29.65 7.54
N LEU A 4 -28.12 -29.59 7.66
CA LEU A 4 -28.91 -30.35 8.63
C LEU A 4 -29.44 -31.63 8.03
N LYS A 5 -29.57 -32.66 8.88
CA LYS A 5 -30.26 -33.92 8.61
C LYS A 5 -31.30 -34.19 9.69
N ILE A 6 -32.46 -34.69 9.30
CA ILE A 6 -33.46 -35.26 10.22
C ILE A 6 -33.30 -36.77 10.27
N ASP A 7 -33.14 -37.33 11.47
CA ASP A 7 -33.11 -38.78 11.67
C ASP A 7 -34.53 -39.41 11.70
N GLY A 8 -34.60 -40.74 11.75
CA GLY A 8 -35.87 -41.48 11.78
C GLY A 8 -36.77 -41.20 12.99
N ALA A 9 -36.24 -40.57 14.06
CA ALA A 9 -36.93 -40.20 15.28
C ALA A 9 -37.25 -38.69 15.37
N GLY A 10 -36.94 -37.91 14.33
CA GLY A 10 -37.16 -36.45 14.30
C GLY A 10 -36.05 -35.63 14.96
N GLY A 11 -34.90 -36.24 15.28
CA GLY A 11 -33.71 -35.57 15.77
C GLY A 11 -32.97 -34.81 14.67
N LEU A 12 -32.31 -33.70 15.04
CA LEU A 12 -31.53 -32.86 14.13
C LEU A 12 -30.04 -33.06 14.36
N SER A 13 -29.28 -33.24 13.28
CA SER A 13 -27.81 -33.29 13.31
C SER A 13 -27.21 -32.43 12.20
N LEU A 14 -26.05 -31.82 12.49
CA LEU A 14 -25.27 -31.08 11.51
C LEU A 14 -24.27 -32.01 10.81
N THR A 15 -24.02 -31.78 9.53
CA THR A 15 -22.88 -32.37 8.83
C THR A 15 -21.57 -31.71 9.26
N GLU A 16 -20.45 -32.33 8.89
CA GLU A 16 -19.16 -31.65 8.80
C GLU A 16 -19.24 -30.45 7.85
N ASP A 17 -18.22 -29.59 7.90
CA ASP A 17 -18.15 -28.43 7.03
C ASP A 17 -17.75 -28.84 5.60
N LEU A 18 -18.70 -28.76 4.67
CA LEU A 18 -18.54 -29.23 3.30
C LEU A 18 -18.02 -28.10 2.40
N GLN A 19 -16.86 -28.30 1.79
CA GLN A 19 -16.24 -27.32 0.86
C GLN A 19 -16.51 -27.66 -0.62
N ASP A 20 -16.42 -28.94 -1.00
CA ASP A 20 -16.70 -29.45 -2.34
C ASP A 20 -17.71 -30.62 -2.32
N ASN A 21 -18.35 -30.93 -3.44
CA ASN A 21 -19.33 -32.04 -3.61
C ASN A 21 -20.53 -31.97 -2.65
N LEU A 22 -21.27 -30.85 -2.67
CA LEU A 22 -22.50 -30.70 -1.88
C LEU A 22 -23.58 -31.73 -2.28
N PRO A 23 -24.17 -32.47 -1.33
CA PRO A 23 -25.32 -33.33 -1.61
C PRO A 23 -26.55 -32.48 -1.96
N ALA A 24 -27.54 -33.05 -2.65
CA ALA A 24 -28.83 -32.39 -2.88
C ALA A 24 -29.45 -31.91 -1.56
N TYR A 25 -29.80 -30.62 -1.49
CA TYR A 25 -30.34 -30.02 -0.27
C TYR A 25 -31.44 -29.00 -0.54
N ALA A 26 -32.38 -28.93 0.41
CA ALA A 26 -33.36 -27.85 0.48
C ALA A 26 -32.84 -26.67 1.31
N ILE A 27 -33.35 -25.46 1.08
CA ILE A 27 -32.97 -24.27 1.83
C ILE A 27 -34.22 -23.56 2.38
N LEU A 28 -34.21 -23.20 3.66
CA LEU A 28 -35.32 -22.50 4.30
C LEU A 28 -35.16 -20.99 4.18
N SER A 29 -36.12 -20.35 3.52
CA SER A 29 -36.36 -18.91 3.59
C SER A 29 -37.49 -18.64 4.58
N HIS A 30 -37.26 -17.75 5.54
CA HIS A 30 -38.24 -17.49 6.61
C HIS A 30 -38.04 -16.11 7.23
N THR A 31 -39.06 -15.59 7.93
CA THR A 31 -38.94 -14.36 8.73
C THR A 31 -38.45 -14.67 10.15
N TRP A 32 -37.48 -13.90 10.65
CA TRP A 32 -36.97 -14.09 12.01
C TRP A 32 -37.99 -13.60 13.05
N GLY A 33 -38.09 -14.32 14.16
CA GLY A 33 -38.78 -13.90 15.39
C GLY A 33 -37.85 -13.14 16.34
N ASP A 34 -38.21 -13.09 17.63
CA ASP A 34 -37.30 -12.57 18.67
C ASP A 34 -36.07 -13.49 18.80
N ASP A 35 -34.87 -12.92 19.00
CA ASP A 35 -33.61 -13.68 19.05
C ASP A 35 -33.61 -14.81 20.11
N LYS A 36 -34.37 -14.65 21.19
CA LYS A 36 -34.55 -15.66 22.26
C LYS A 36 -35.33 -16.90 21.80
N ASP A 37 -36.21 -16.72 20.82
CA ASP A 37 -37.10 -17.75 20.29
C ASP A 37 -36.51 -18.42 19.03
N GLU A 38 -35.41 -17.86 18.50
CA GLU A 38 -34.66 -18.38 17.37
C GLU A 38 -33.69 -19.50 17.78
N VAL A 39 -33.64 -20.55 16.96
CA VAL A 39 -32.68 -21.65 17.14
C VAL A 39 -31.37 -21.25 16.46
N ASN A 40 -30.31 -21.14 17.26
CA ASN A 40 -28.96 -20.83 16.80
C ASN A 40 -28.08 -22.09 16.75
N PHE A 41 -26.82 -21.91 16.35
CA PHE A 41 -25.85 -22.99 16.20
C PHE A 41 -25.56 -23.75 17.51
N ASP A 42 -25.45 -23.04 18.63
CA ASP A 42 -25.14 -23.65 19.93
C ASP A 42 -26.35 -24.39 20.54
N ASP A 43 -27.56 -23.96 20.21
CA ASP A 43 -28.79 -24.63 20.65
C ASP A 43 -28.92 -26.04 20.06
N LEU A 44 -28.42 -26.26 18.84
CA LEU A 44 -28.40 -27.59 18.21
C LEU A 44 -27.44 -28.55 18.91
N ARG A 45 -26.38 -28.05 19.54
CA ARG A 45 -25.40 -28.85 20.30
C ARG A 45 -25.87 -29.21 21.71
N SER A 46 -26.79 -28.43 22.28
CA SER A 46 -27.21 -28.55 23.69
C SER A 46 -28.62 -29.12 23.90
N GLU A 47 -29.26 -29.65 22.83
CA GLU A 47 -30.67 -30.11 22.79
C GLU A 47 -31.73 -29.06 23.23
N SER A 48 -31.32 -27.84 23.56
CA SER A 48 -32.18 -26.74 24.02
C SER A 48 -33.13 -26.25 22.93
N TRP A 49 -32.78 -26.47 21.65
CA TRP A 49 -33.56 -26.08 20.49
C TRP A 49 -35.00 -26.59 20.51
N LYS A 50 -35.28 -27.76 21.11
CA LYS A 50 -36.62 -28.37 21.16
C LYS A 50 -37.66 -27.49 21.87
N LYS A 51 -37.22 -26.57 22.74
CA LYS A 51 -38.07 -25.68 23.55
C LYS A 51 -38.31 -24.31 22.91
N LYS A 52 -37.62 -23.99 21.80
CA LYS A 52 -37.71 -22.69 21.13
C LYS A 52 -38.79 -22.68 20.06
N ALA A 53 -39.52 -21.56 19.93
CA ALA A 53 -40.59 -21.45 18.93
C ALA A 53 -40.06 -21.57 17.49
N GLY A 54 -38.83 -21.14 17.24
CA GLY A 54 -38.12 -21.29 15.96
C GLY A 54 -37.83 -22.74 15.56
N ALA A 55 -38.05 -23.73 16.44
CA ALA A 55 -37.94 -25.14 16.06
C ALA A 55 -38.99 -25.58 15.05
N ALA A 56 -40.18 -24.97 15.07
CA ALA A 56 -41.29 -25.35 14.18
C ALA A 56 -40.91 -25.20 12.69
N LYS A 57 -40.31 -24.07 12.32
CA LYS A 57 -39.88 -23.81 10.93
C LYS A 57 -38.74 -24.72 10.48
N ILE A 58 -37.84 -25.13 11.39
CA ILE A 58 -36.74 -26.05 11.08
C ILE A 58 -37.29 -27.46 10.83
N ARG A 59 -38.23 -27.92 11.67
CA ARG A 59 -38.91 -29.20 11.47
C ARG A 59 -39.71 -29.21 10.17
N PHE A 60 -40.51 -28.16 9.92
CA PHE A 60 -41.22 -28.00 8.65
C PHE A 60 -40.26 -28.15 7.46
N CYS A 61 -39.13 -27.45 7.46
CA CYS A 61 -38.17 -27.52 6.35
C CYS A 61 -37.65 -28.94 6.14
N GLY A 62 -37.23 -29.63 7.20
CA GLY A 62 -36.70 -30.99 7.06
C GLY A 62 -37.77 -32.05 6.74
N GLU A 63 -39.00 -31.89 7.25
CA GLU A 63 -40.12 -32.77 6.88
C GLU A 63 -40.54 -32.56 5.42
N GLN A 64 -40.56 -31.31 4.95
CA GLN A 64 -40.84 -31.00 3.56
C GLN A 64 -39.71 -31.47 2.63
N ALA A 65 -38.45 -31.29 3.03
CA ALA A 65 -37.29 -31.82 2.30
C ALA A 65 -37.39 -33.36 2.16
N LYS A 66 -37.80 -34.05 3.24
CA LYS A 66 -38.03 -35.50 3.22
C LYS A 66 -39.15 -35.90 2.27
N LYS A 67 -40.27 -35.16 2.23
CA LYS A 67 -41.37 -35.38 1.25
C LYS A 67 -40.87 -35.24 -0.20
N ASP A 68 -39.93 -34.33 -0.43
CA ASP A 68 -39.33 -34.08 -1.74
C ASP A 68 -38.06 -34.92 -2.00
N ASN A 69 -37.85 -36.00 -1.21
CA ASN A 69 -36.74 -36.97 -1.33
C ASN A 69 -35.32 -36.38 -1.13
N MET A 70 -35.19 -35.34 -0.33
CA MET A 70 -33.90 -34.77 0.08
C MET A 70 -33.57 -35.15 1.53
N ALA A 71 -32.36 -35.66 1.74
CA ALA A 71 -31.87 -36.04 3.07
C ALA A 71 -31.26 -34.86 3.85
N HIS A 72 -30.97 -33.76 3.16
CA HIS A 72 -30.27 -32.61 3.72
C HIS A 72 -31.02 -31.32 3.48
N PHE A 73 -30.90 -30.38 4.41
CA PHE A 73 -31.44 -29.04 4.25
C PHE A 73 -30.61 -28.00 5.00
N TRP A 74 -30.81 -26.73 4.71
CA TRP A 74 -30.03 -25.62 5.27
C TRP A 74 -30.91 -24.54 5.87
N VAL A 75 -30.49 -24.00 7.01
CA VAL A 75 -31.13 -22.89 7.73
C VAL A 75 -30.06 -21.94 8.27
N ASP A 76 -30.11 -20.68 7.86
CA ASP A 76 -29.13 -19.63 8.19
C ASP A 76 -28.92 -19.40 9.70
N THR A 77 -29.99 -19.53 10.50
CA THR A 77 -29.92 -19.25 11.94
C THR A 77 -29.04 -20.25 12.69
N CYS A 78 -28.98 -21.51 12.26
CA CYS A 78 -28.34 -22.59 13.01
C CYS A 78 -27.30 -23.41 12.22
N CYS A 79 -27.17 -23.22 10.91
CA CYS A 79 -26.09 -23.83 10.12
C CYS A 79 -24.81 -22.97 10.11
N ILE A 80 -24.89 -21.70 10.52
CA ILE A 80 -23.77 -20.75 10.58
C ILE A 80 -23.42 -20.48 12.05
N ASN A 81 -22.15 -20.66 12.41
CA ASN A 81 -21.63 -20.23 13.70
C ASN A 81 -21.37 -18.72 13.70
N LYS A 82 -22.37 -17.94 14.11
CA LYS A 82 -22.30 -16.48 14.15
C LYS A 82 -21.30 -15.92 15.20
N ALA A 83 -20.82 -16.75 16.14
CA ALA A 83 -19.79 -16.35 17.10
C ALA A 83 -18.38 -16.33 16.47
N ASN A 84 -18.17 -17.05 15.37
CA ASN A 84 -16.93 -16.99 14.60
C ASN A 84 -17.08 -15.92 13.50
N SER A 85 -16.35 -14.80 13.66
CA SER A 85 -16.43 -13.66 12.75
C SER A 85 -15.98 -13.99 11.32
N THR A 86 -14.99 -14.87 11.16
CA THR A 86 -14.50 -15.34 9.86
C THR A 86 -15.58 -16.17 9.17
N GLU A 87 -16.13 -17.18 9.85
CA GLU A 87 -17.19 -18.04 9.31
C GLU A 87 -18.44 -17.21 8.96
N TYR A 88 -18.81 -16.26 9.81
CA TYR A 88 -19.96 -15.38 9.56
C TYR A 88 -19.74 -14.48 8.33
N SER A 89 -18.54 -13.92 8.16
CA SER A 89 -18.19 -13.11 6.99
C SER A 89 -18.20 -13.92 5.68
N GLU A 90 -17.61 -15.12 5.70
CA GLU A 90 -17.59 -16.03 4.56
C GLU A 90 -19.00 -16.49 4.17
N ALA A 91 -19.85 -16.75 5.18
CA ALA A 91 -21.22 -17.19 4.98
C ALA A 91 -22.06 -16.12 4.28
N ILE A 92 -21.99 -14.86 4.71
CA ILE A 92 -22.72 -13.75 4.07
C ILE A 92 -22.24 -13.53 2.63
N ASN A 93 -20.92 -13.56 2.39
CA ASN A 93 -20.35 -13.44 1.04
C ASN A 93 -20.72 -14.63 0.12
N SER A 94 -21.05 -15.79 0.69
CA SER A 94 -21.44 -16.99 -0.05
C SER A 94 -22.95 -17.23 -0.15
N MET A 95 -23.78 -16.44 0.54
CA MET A 95 -25.19 -16.79 0.76
C MET A 95 -25.99 -16.90 -0.54
N PHE A 96 -25.80 -15.97 -1.49
CA PHE A 96 -26.44 -16.04 -2.80
C PHE A 96 -26.11 -17.33 -3.55
N ARG A 97 -24.86 -17.78 -3.48
CA ARG A 97 -24.42 -19.04 -4.11
C ARG A 97 -25.09 -20.24 -3.43
N TRP A 98 -25.25 -20.23 -2.12
CA TRP A 98 -25.94 -21.29 -1.39
C TRP A 98 -27.44 -21.36 -1.70
N TYR A 99 -28.11 -20.22 -1.89
CA TYR A 99 -29.49 -20.20 -2.37
C TYR A 99 -29.60 -20.65 -3.83
N ARG A 100 -28.67 -20.22 -4.69
CA ARG A 100 -28.63 -20.62 -6.11
C ARG A 100 -28.42 -22.12 -6.32
N ASN A 101 -27.59 -22.73 -5.49
CA ASN A 101 -27.22 -24.14 -5.61
C ASN A 101 -28.21 -25.08 -4.88
N ALA A 102 -29.18 -24.56 -4.14
CA ALA A 102 -30.20 -25.37 -3.49
C ALA A 102 -31.20 -25.91 -4.52
N ASP A 103 -31.59 -27.18 -4.40
CA ASP A 103 -32.55 -27.81 -5.31
C ASP A 103 -33.96 -27.24 -5.11
N LYS A 104 -34.29 -26.91 -3.86
CA LYS A 104 -35.56 -26.31 -3.46
C LYS A 104 -35.35 -25.24 -2.40
N CYS A 105 -35.95 -24.07 -2.59
CA CYS A 105 -36.12 -23.08 -1.54
C CYS A 105 -37.57 -23.09 -1.02
N TYR A 106 -37.75 -23.38 0.26
CA TYR A 106 -39.06 -23.32 0.92
C TYR A 106 -39.20 -21.99 1.65
N VAL A 107 -40.19 -21.20 1.26
CA VAL A 107 -40.55 -19.93 1.92
C VAL A 107 -41.68 -20.21 2.89
N PHE A 108 -41.38 -20.19 4.19
CA PHE A 108 -42.36 -20.45 5.24
C PHE A 108 -42.90 -19.14 5.83
N LEU A 109 -44.16 -18.83 5.54
CA LEU A 109 -44.81 -17.55 5.87
C LEU A 109 -45.72 -17.69 7.10
N LEU A 110 -45.17 -17.40 8.28
CA LEU A 110 -45.90 -17.47 9.55
C LEU A 110 -47.05 -16.45 9.68
N ASP A 111 -47.02 -15.37 8.89
CA ASP A 111 -48.04 -14.32 8.86
C ASP A 111 -49.14 -14.54 7.80
N VAL A 112 -49.02 -15.59 6.98
CA VAL A 112 -50.04 -15.95 5.98
C VAL A 112 -50.81 -17.17 6.45
N SER A 113 -52.14 -17.03 6.53
CA SER A 113 -53.06 -18.11 6.88
C SER A 113 -54.04 -18.36 5.74
N ILE A 114 -54.33 -19.63 5.47
CA ILE A 114 -55.35 -20.01 4.47
C ILE A 114 -56.78 -19.99 5.01
N TYR A 115 -56.95 -19.74 6.31
CA TYR A 115 -58.25 -19.64 6.96
C TYR A 115 -58.64 -18.16 7.12
N SER A 116 -59.82 -17.77 6.61
CA SER A 116 -60.37 -16.42 6.87
C SER A 116 -60.77 -16.31 8.35
N ARG A 117 -60.39 -15.19 9.00
CA ARG A 117 -60.82 -14.88 10.38
C ARG A 117 -62.26 -14.37 10.47
N ASP A 118 -62.91 -14.07 9.34
CA ASP A 118 -64.30 -13.59 9.28
C ASP A 118 -65.11 -14.32 8.19
N ALA A 119 -66.24 -14.92 8.57
CA ALA A 119 -67.16 -15.59 7.64
C ALA A 119 -67.83 -14.62 6.64
N ASN A 120 -67.74 -13.30 6.87
CA ASN A 120 -68.30 -12.24 6.03
C ASN A 120 -67.25 -11.42 5.26
N SER A 121 -65.95 -11.72 5.38
CA SER A 121 -64.90 -11.03 4.62
C SER A 121 -64.29 -11.96 3.58
N ARG A 122 -64.21 -11.49 2.32
CA ARG A 122 -63.49 -12.17 1.23
C ARG A 122 -61.98 -11.89 1.31
N GLN A 123 -61.36 -11.94 2.49
CA GLN A 123 -59.90 -11.92 2.54
C GLN A 123 -59.39 -13.29 2.05
N THR A 124 -58.98 -13.33 0.78
CA THR A 124 -58.23 -14.45 0.22
C THR A 124 -56.83 -14.48 0.86
N TRP A 125 -56.24 -15.66 1.02
CA TRP A 125 -54.85 -15.83 1.49
C TRP A 125 -53.85 -14.98 0.66
N GLU A 126 -54.23 -14.62 -0.57
CA GLU A 126 -53.52 -13.69 -1.46
C GLU A 126 -53.31 -12.30 -0.83
N GLN A 127 -54.31 -11.75 -0.11
CA GLN A 127 -54.15 -10.45 0.55
C GLN A 127 -53.14 -10.56 1.71
N ALA A 128 -53.26 -11.60 2.54
CA ALA A 128 -52.28 -11.85 3.61
C ALA A 128 -50.87 -12.09 3.03
N PHE A 129 -50.77 -12.71 1.86
CA PHE A 129 -49.52 -12.88 1.13
C PHE A 129 -48.92 -11.54 0.68
N ARG A 130 -49.74 -10.64 0.09
CA ARG A 130 -49.31 -9.27 -0.28
C ARG A 130 -48.79 -8.49 0.92
N ASP A 131 -49.43 -8.65 2.07
CA ASP A 131 -49.10 -7.94 3.31
C ASP A 131 -47.99 -8.64 4.13
N SER A 132 -47.45 -9.76 3.66
CA SER A 132 -46.45 -10.53 4.41
C SER A 132 -45.17 -9.73 4.62
N ARG A 133 -44.65 -9.77 5.85
CA ARG A 133 -43.38 -9.13 6.24
C ARG A 133 -42.19 -9.72 5.48
N TRP A 134 -42.34 -10.88 4.86
CA TRP A 134 -41.28 -11.47 4.04
C TRP A 134 -40.85 -10.54 2.89
N PHE A 135 -41.81 -9.90 2.22
CA PHE A 135 -41.53 -8.99 1.10
C PHE A 135 -40.83 -7.68 1.50
N THR A 136 -40.90 -7.31 2.77
CA THR A 136 -40.28 -6.06 3.27
C THR A 136 -38.87 -6.26 3.81
N ARG A 137 -38.31 -7.47 3.78
CA ARG A 137 -36.95 -7.75 4.27
C ARG A 137 -35.90 -7.62 3.16
N GLY A 138 -34.72 -7.09 3.48
CA GLY A 138 -33.62 -6.96 2.51
C GLY A 138 -33.10 -8.30 1.99
N TRP A 139 -32.85 -9.25 2.89
CA TRP A 139 -32.28 -10.57 2.58
C TRP A 139 -33.13 -11.40 1.61
N THR A 140 -34.45 -11.22 1.60
CA THR A 140 -35.36 -12.00 0.75
C THR A 140 -35.15 -11.75 -0.74
N LEU A 141 -34.41 -10.70 -1.13
CA LEU A 141 -33.95 -10.52 -2.50
C LEU A 141 -33.10 -11.69 -2.98
N GLN A 142 -32.09 -12.09 -2.19
CA GLN A 142 -31.24 -13.23 -2.54
C GLN A 142 -32.03 -14.54 -2.47
N GLU A 143 -32.92 -14.66 -1.48
CA GLU A 143 -33.75 -15.85 -1.26
C GLU A 143 -34.77 -16.07 -2.38
N LEU A 144 -35.22 -14.99 -3.05
CA LEU A 144 -36.17 -15.05 -4.16
C LEU A 144 -35.49 -15.22 -5.52
N LEU A 145 -34.41 -14.45 -5.76
CA LEU A 145 -33.77 -14.33 -7.07
C LEU A 145 -32.74 -15.42 -7.33
N ALA A 146 -32.02 -15.89 -6.31
CA ALA A 146 -30.93 -16.85 -6.50
C ALA A 146 -31.43 -18.28 -6.81
N PRO A 147 -32.42 -18.85 -6.08
CA PRO A 147 -32.83 -20.23 -6.32
C PRO A 147 -33.60 -20.40 -7.63
N ALA A 148 -33.38 -21.54 -8.30
CA ALA A 148 -34.16 -21.92 -9.47
C ALA A 148 -35.63 -22.26 -9.10
N SER A 149 -35.85 -22.88 -7.93
CA SER A 149 -37.17 -23.28 -7.43
C SER A 149 -37.45 -22.64 -6.07
N VAL A 150 -38.54 -21.87 -5.97
CA VAL A 150 -39.01 -21.26 -4.72
C VAL A 150 -40.48 -21.61 -4.53
N GLU A 151 -40.81 -22.19 -3.38
CA GLU A 151 -42.16 -22.65 -3.05
C GLU A 151 -42.65 -21.99 -1.75
N PHE A 152 -43.87 -21.44 -1.78
CA PHE A 152 -44.43 -20.67 -0.69
C PHE A 152 -45.42 -21.53 0.12
N PHE A 153 -45.28 -21.48 1.44
CA PHE A 153 -46.11 -22.23 2.38
C PHE A 153 -46.71 -21.30 3.44
N SER A 154 -47.96 -21.54 3.80
CA SER A 154 -48.65 -20.83 4.89
C SER A 154 -48.18 -21.31 6.26
N ARG A 155 -48.57 -20.62 7.32
CA ARG A 155 -48.33 -21.05 8.72
C ARG A 155 -48.88 -22.45 9.01
N GLU A 156 -49.91 -22.89 8.28
CA GLU A 156 -50.53 -24.21 8.39
C GLU A 156 -49.84 -25.29 7.52
N GLU A 157 -48.62 -24.98 7.03
CA GLU A 157 -47.78 -25.87 6.22
C GLU A 157 -48.43 -26.26 4.88
N GLN A 158 -49.40 -25.47 4.41
CA GLN A 158 -50.07 -25.68 3.13
C GLN A 158 -49.36 -24.90 2.03
N ARG A 159 -49.14 -25.55 0.88
CA ARG A 159 -48.51 -24.96 -0.30
C ARG A 159 -49.45 -23.94 -0.95
N LEU A 160 -49.01 -22.68 -0.99
CA LEU A 160 -49.73 -21.56 -1.61
C LEU A 160 -49.48 -21.47 -3.13
N GLY A 161 -48.27 -21.85 -3.56
CA GLY A 161 -47.84 -21.80 -4.94
C GLY A 161 -46.31 -21.77 -5.04
N ASP A 162 -45.79 -21.75 -6.27
CA ASP A 162 -44.37 -21.54 -6.54
C ASP A 162 -44.12 -20.18 -7.21
N LYS A 163 -42.85 -19.77 -7.28
CA LYS A 163 -42.43 -18.51 -7.90
C LYS A 163 -42.95 -18.32 -9.32
N LYS A 164 -43.16 -19.40 -10.08
CA LYS A 164 -43.70 -19.32 -11.44
C LYS A 164 -45.21 -19.09 -11.44
N ALA A 165 -45.96 -19.82 -10.62
CA ALA A 165 -47.40 -19.67 -10.49
C ALA A 165 -47.79 -18.30 -9.92
N LEU A 166 -46.96 -17.73 -9.05
CA LEU A 166 -47.22 -16.45 -8.37
C LEU A 166 -46.40 -15.27 -8.96
N GLU A 167 -45.80 -15.42 -10.15
CA GLU A 167 -44.85 -14.43 -10.68
C GLU A 167 -45.44 -13.03 -10.87
N GLN A 168 -46.71 -12.93 -11.28
CA GLN A 168 -47.39 -11.64 -11.46
C GLN A 168 -47.66 -10.98 -10.11
N LEU A 169 -48.14 -11.76 -9.14
CA LEU A 169 -48.38 -11.29 -7.77
C LEU A 169 -47.08 -10.81 -7.12
N ILE A 170 -45.99 -11.56 -7.28
CA ILE A 170 -44.66 -11.20 -6.76
C ILE A 170 -44.12 -9.94 -7.45
N HIS A 171 -44.28 -9.83 -8.77
CA HIS A 171 -43.90 -8.63 -9.53
C HIS A 171 -44.64 -7.39 -9.02
N GLU A 172 -45.96 -7.46 -8.83
CA GLU A 172 -46.77 -6.35 -8.31
C GLU A 172 -46.38 -5.93 -6.89
N ILE A 173 -45.95 -6.86 -6.04
CA ILE A 173 -45.53 -6.55 -4.66
C ILE A 173 -44.12 -5.94 -4.62
N THR A 174 -43.21 -6.44 -5.46
CA THR A 174 -41.76 -6.19 -5.32
C THR A 174 -41.17 -5.26 -6.36
N ASP A 175 -41.91 -4.92 -7.41
CA ASP A 175 -41.44 -4.21 -8.61
C ASP A 175 -40.32 -4.94 -9.38
N ILE A 176 -40.01 -6.20 -9.04
CA ILE A 176 -38.99 -7.01 -9.71
C ILE A 176 -39.55 -7.53 -11.04
N PRO A 177 -38.88 -7.31 -12.19
CA PRO A 177 -39.37 -7.78 -13.48
C PRO A 177 -39.58 -9.30 -13.51
N THR A 178 -40.67 -9.77 -14.13
CA THR A 178 -40.95 -11.21 -14.29
C THR A 178 -39.82 -11.97 -14.99
N ALA A 179 -39.07 -11.30 -15.88
CA ALA A 179 -37.86 -11.85 -16.49
C ALA A 179 -36.78 -12.24 -15.45
N ALA A 180 -36.56 -11.40 -14.43
CA ALA A 180 -35.62 -11.70 -13.35
C ALA A 180 -36.14 -12.86 -12.48
N LEU A 181 -37.45 -12.88 -12.18
CA LEU A 181 -38.08 -13.98 -11.42
C LEU A 181 -37.97 -15.35 -12.12
N ARG A 182 -37.98 -15.33 -13.46
CA ARG A 182 -37.79 -16.50 -14.33
C ARG A 182 -36.32 -16.92 -14.50
N GLY A 183 -35.38 -16.22 -13.89
CA GLY A 183 -33.95 -16.58 -13.90
C GLY A 183 -33.12 -15.94 -15.02
N ALA A 184 -33.59 -14.85 -15.64
CA ALA A 184 -32.73 -14.06 -16.52
C ALA A 184 -31.45 -13.61 -15.77
N ALA A 185 -30.32 -13.58 -16.47
CA ALA A 185 -29.05 -13.19 -15.85
C ALA A 185 -29.18 -11.78 -15.26
N LEU A 186 -28.84 -11.62 -13.98
CA LEU A 186 -29.03 -10.35 -13.27
C LEU A 186 -28.23 -9.19 -13.88
N SER A 187 -27.14 -9.49 -14.60
CA SER A 187 -26.36 -8.51 -15.38
C SER A 187 -27.12 -7.88 -16.55
N GLN A 188 -28.25 -8.44 -16.98
CA GLN A 188 -29.11 -7.86 -18.01
C GLN A 188 -29.92 -6.67 -17.49
N PHE A 189 -30.03 -6.52 -16.17
CA PHE A 189 -30.71 -5.40 -15.52
C PHE A 189 -29.68 -4.35 -15.11
N SER A 190 -30.04 -3.07 -15.27
CA SER A 190 -29.14 -1.98 -14.94
C SER A 190 -28.77 -2.01 -13.45
N VAL A 191 -27.67 -1.34 -13.10
CA VAL A 191 -27.28 -1.20 -11.69
C VAL A 191 -28.39 -0.51 -10.90
N ASP A 192 -28.95 0.56 -11.46
CA ASP A 192 -30.01 1.33 -10.82
C ASP A 192 -31.29 0.50 -10.61
N ASP A 193 -31.68 -0.33 -11.59
CA ASP A 193 -32.84 -1.23 -11.45
C ASP A 193 -32.62 -2.23 -10.31
N ARG A 194 -31.42 -2.80 -10.21
CA ARG A 194 -31.09 -3.76 -9.16
C ARG A 194 -30.99 -3.12 -7.78
N LEU A 195 -30.50 -1.90 -7.68
CA LEU A 195 -30.49 -1.12 -6.43
C LEU A 195 -31.92 -0.77 -6.00
N ARG A 196 -32.80 -0.43 -6.95
CA ARG A 196 -34.21 -0.10 -6.69
C ARG A 196 -35.00 -1.24 -6.05
N TRP A 197 -34.67 -2.50 -6.37
CA TRP A 197 -35.33 -3.66 -5.75
C TRP A 197 -35.15 -3.72 -4.21
N ALA A 198 -34.16 -3.00 -3.66
CA ALA A 198 -33.91 -2.91 -2.22
C ALA A 198 -34.51 -1.67 -1.53
N GLU A 199 -34.97 -0.65 -2.24
CA GLU A 199 -35.36 0.65 -1.66
C GLU A 199 -36.51 0.54 -0.64
N LYS A 200 -37.48 -0.34 -0.89
CA LYS A 200 -38.67 -0.52 -0.03
C LYS A 200 -38.46 -1.56 1.08
N ARG A 201 -37.21 -2.00 1.32
CA ARG A 201 -36.89 -3.11 2.22
C ARG A 201 -36.12 -2.67 3.46
N ASN A 202 -36.34 -3.39 4.54
CA ASN A 202 -35.80 -3.15 5.88
C ASN A 202 -34.83 -4.27 6.29
N THR A 203 -33.85 -3.91 7.09
CA THR A 203 -32.87 -4.82 7.70
C THR A 203 -32.71 -4.49 9.18
N LYS A 204 -32.29 -5.47 9.99
CA LYS A 204 -32.13 -5.31 11.44
C LYS A 204 -30.94 -4.40 11.78
N LYS A 205 -29.83 -4.54 11.04
CA LYS A 205 -28.68 -3.64 11.09
C LYS A 205 -28.66 -2.75 9.84
N GLN A 206 -28.10 -1.55 9.96
CA GLN A 206 -28.07 -0.58 8.89
C GLN A 206 -27.20 -1.05 7.71
N GLU A 207 -26.05 -1.67 8.01
CA GLU A 207 -25.07 -2.16 7.04
C GLU A 207 -25.61 -3.34 6.20
N ASP A 208 -26.53 -4.13 6.76
CA ASP A 208 -27.15 -5.26 6.06
C ASP A 208 -27.94 -4.81 4.81
N LYS A 209 -28.31 -3.51 4.70
CA LYS A 209 -28.87 -2.95 3.45
C LYS A 209 -27.90 -3.08 2.28
N ALA A 210 -26.59 -2.99 2.54
CA ALA A 210 -25.55 -3.22 1.54
C ALA A 210 -25.24 -4.70 1.38
N TYR A 211 -25.10 -5.44 2.49
CA TYR A 211 -24.69 -6.84 2.45
C TYR A 211 -25.72 -7.76 1.79
N CYS A 212 -27.01 -7.44 1.89
CA CYS A 212 -28.05 -8.18 1.18
C CYS A 212 -27.99 -8.04 -0.35
N LEU A 213 -27.16 -7.16 -0.90
CA LEU A 213 -26.99 -6.94 -2.34
C LEU A 213 -25.75 -7.59 -2.96
N LEU A 214 -24.82 -8.12 -2.15
CA LEU A 214 -23.53 -8.66 -2.65
C LEU A 214 -23.71 -9.68 -3.77
N GLY A 215 -24.58 -10.67 -3.56
CA GLY A 215 -24.87 -11.68 -4.56
C GLY A 215 -25.61 -11.20 -5.80
N ILE A 216 -26.42 -10.14 -5.67
CA ILE A 216 -27.18 -9.53 -6.77
C ILE A 216 -26.23 -8.85 -7.76
N PHE A 217 -25.12 -8.31 -7.25
CA PHE A 217 -24.08 -7.66 -8.04
C PHE A 217 -22.87 -8.55 -8.33
N GLY A 218 -22.77 -9.73 -7.70
CA GLY A 218 -21.64 -10.64 -7.85
C GLY A 218 -20.34 -10.04 -7.30
N VAL A 219 -20.43 -9.33 -6.18
CA VAL A 219 -19.30 -8.65 -5.53
C VAL A 219 -19.05 -9.21 -4.14
N PHE A 220 -17.82 -9.07 -3.65
CA PHE A 220 -17.39 -9.53 -2.33
C PHE A 220 -16.82 -8.35 -1.55
N MET A 221 -17.14 -8.27 -0.26
CA MET A 221 -16.54 -7.25 0.62
C MET A 221 -16.50 -7.71 2.08
N PRO A 222 -15.51 -7.25 2.87
CA PRO A 222 -15.47 -7.49 4.31
C PRO A 222 -16.71 -6.93 5.03
N LEU A 223 -17.26 -7.68 5.99
CA LEU A 223 -18.33 -7.19 6.87
C LEU A 223 -17.75 -6.37 8.02
N ILE A 224 -18.05 -5.07 8.05
CA ILE A 224 -17.69 -4.17 9.14
C ILE A 224 -18.98 -3.66 9.77
N TYR A 225 -19.38 -4.23 10.90
CA TYR A 225 -20.55 -3.75 11.66
C TYR A 225 -20.15 -2.59 12.57
N GLY A 226 -20.88 -1.48 12.51
CA GLY A 226 -20.53 -0.20 13.14
C GLY A 226 -20.13 0.89 12.14
N GLU A 227 -20.01 0.57 10.84
CA GLU A 227 -19.70 1.54 9.78
C GLU A 227 -20.93 2.28 9.22
N GLY A 228 -22.16 1.85 9.55
CA GLY A 228 -23.39 2.52 9.10
C GLY A 228 -23.53 2.59 7.57
N GLU A 229 -23.92 3.76 7.03
CA GLU A 229 -24.14 3.95 5.57
C GLU A 229 -22.86 3.82 4.72
N TYR A 230 -21.66 3.85 5.32
CA TYR A 230 -20.40 3.67 4.60
C TYR A 230 -20.30 2.28 3.94
N ALA A 231 -20.98 1.27 4.51
CA ALA A 231 -21.11 -0.05 3.89
C ALA A 231 -21.70 0.03 2.46
N PHE A 232 -22.69 0.90 2.25
CA PHE A 232 -23.33 1.10 0.94
C PHE A 232 -22.42 1.85 -0.03
N THR A 233 -21.57 2.76 0.47
CA THR A 233 -20.54 3.44 -0.34
C THR A 233 -19.49 2.45 -0.85
N ARG A 234 -19.05 1.53 0.00
CA ARG A 234 -18.12 0.46 -0.38
C ARG A 234 -18.74 -0.51 -1.37
N LEU A 235 -20.01 -0.89 -1.18
CA LEU A 235 -20.76 -1.70 -2.15
C LEU A 235 -20.74 -1.06 -3.54
N LYS A 236 -21.03 0.25 -3.66
CA LYS A 236 -20.94 0.96 -4.95
C LYS A 236 -19.53 0.90 -5.55
N GLY A 237 -18.50 1.08 -4.73
CA GLY A 237 -17.11 0.93 -5.17
C GLY A 237 -16.79 -0.46 -5.73
N GLU A 238 -17.29 -1.53 -5.09
CA GLU A 238 -17.11 -2.90 -5.58
C GLU A 238 -17.92 -3.19 -6.85
N ILE A 239 -19.13 -2.63 -6.98
CA ILE A 239 -19.93 -2.70 -8.21
C ILE A 239 -19.16 -2.06 -9.37
N ASP A 240 -18.60 -0.88 -9.15
CA ASP A 240 -17.82 -0.16 -10.16
C ASP A 240 -16.55 -0.91 -10.57
N LYS A 241 -15.91 -1.63 -9.64
CA LYS A 241 -14.78 -2.52 -9.94
C LYS A 241 -15.22 -3.73 -10.76
N SER A 242 -16.33 -4.37 -10.40
CA SER A 242 -16.86 -5.56 -11.07
C SER A 242 -17.32 -5.27 -12.52
N LEU A 243 -17.92 -4.11 -12.76
CA LEU A 243 -18.29 -3.65 -14.11
C LEU A 243 -17.06 -3.45 -15.03
N ARG A 244 -15.88 -3.19 -14.45
CA ARG A 244 -14.62 -3.11 -15.20
C ARG A 244 -14.03 -4.49 -15.54
N GLY A 245 -14.56 -5.58 -14.97
CA GLY A 245 -14.01 -6.94 -15.04
C GLY A 245 -14.77 -7.95 -15.91
N THR A 246 -15.94 -7.62 -16.48
CA THR A 246 -16.75 -8.58 -17.28
C THR A 246 -16.76 -8.26 -18.77
N GLY A 247 -15.69 -8.69 -19.48
CA GLY A 247 -15.64 -8.72 -20.95
C GLY A 247 -14.30 -9.26 -21.49
N SER A 248 -14.34 -10.31 -22.32
CA SER A 248 -13.18 -10.82 -23.07
C SER A 248 -12.70 -9.77 -24.11
N PRO A 249 -11.38 -9.62 -24.36
CA PRO A 249 -10.78 -8.30 -24.53
C PRO A 249 -10.74 -7.85 -25.99
N SER A 250 -11.64 -6.95 -26.34
CA SER A 250 -11.35 -5.89 -27.31
C SER A 250 -11.43 -4.54 -26.57
N GLY A 251 -10.37 -4.23 -25.83
CA GLY A 251 -10.30 -3.04 -24.99
C GLY A 251 -8.99 -2.95 -24.22
N ASN A 252 -8.84 -1.86 -23.47
CA ASN A 252 -7.66 -1.52 -22.68
C ASN A 252 -7.28 -2.59 -21.65
N VAL A 253 -6.23 -3.35 -21.94
CA VAL A 253 -5.67 -4.42 -21.10
C VAL A 253 -4.70 -3.84 -20.06
N HIS A 254 -3.97 -2.78 -20.43
CA HIS A 254 -2.98 -2.16 -19.54
C HIS A 254 -3.40 -0.72 -19.19
N TRP A 255 -3.62 -0.48 -17.90
CA TRP A 255 -3.96 0.85 -17.36
C TRP A 255 -2.95 1.23 -16.27
N ALA A 256 -1.88 1.92 -16.68
CA ALA A 256 -0.79 2.36 -15.81
C ALA A 256 -0.86 3.88 -15.63
N VAL A 257 -1.79 4.33 -14.79
CA VAL A 257 -2.08 5.75 -14.55
C VAL A 257 -2.04 6.02 -13.05
N PRO A 258 -1.35 7.09 -12.57
CA PRO A 258 -0.94 7.23 -11.16
C PRO A 258 -2.07 7.58 -10.19
N ARG A 259 -3.18 8.15 -10.68
CA ARG A 259 -4.32 8.53 -9.84
C ARG A 259 -5.63 8.52 -10.61
N SER A 260 -6.74 8.44 -9.88
CA SER A 260 -8.08 8.58 -10.48
C SER A 260 -8.34 10.03 -10.88
N PRO A 261 -9.08 10.28 -11.99
CA PRO A 261 -9.44 11.63 -12.39
C PRO A 261 -10.30 12.33 -11.31
N ASN A 262 -10.07 13.62 -11.11
CA ASN A 262 -10.82 14.43 -10.16
C ASN A 262 -12.29 14.58 -10.59
N THR A 263 -13.20 14.32 -9.66
CA THR A 263 -14.66 14.42 -9.89
C THR A 263 -15.15 15.88 -9.98
N LEU A 264 -14.37 16.83 -9.46
CA LEU A 264 -14.64 18.28 -9.55
C LEU A 264 -14.11 18.91 -10.84
N PHE A 265 -13.59 18.14 -11.80
CA PHE A 265 -13.06 18.67 -13.05
C PHE A 265 -14.14 19.39 -13.88
N THR A 266 -13.92 20.67 -14.17
CA THR A 266 -14.80 21.49 -15.02
C THR A 266 -14.02 22.25 -16.09
N GLY A 267 -14.71 22.59 -17.18
CA GLY A 267 -14.32 23.73 -17.97
C GLY A 267 -13.20 23.65 -18.98
N ARG A 268 -12.80 22.43 -19.30
CA ARG A 268 -11.86 22.19 -20.41
C ARG A 268 -12.43 21.17 -21.36
N LYS A 269 -13.77 21.19 -21.47
CA LYS A 269 -14.52 20.27 -22.31
C LYS A 269 -14.19 20.49 -23.78
N ASP A 270 -14.07 21.74 -24.24
CA ASP A 270 -13.71 22.02 -25.63
C ASP A 270 -12.30 21.55 -25.98
N ILE A 271 -11.34 21.77 -25.07
CA ILE A 271 -9.97 21.27 -25.20
C ILE A 271 -9.98 19.74 -25.19
N LEU A 272 -10.66 19.10 -24.24
CA LEU A 272 -10.76 17.65 -24.17
C LEU A 272 -11.45 17.06 -25.39
N ASP A 273 -12.55 17.64 -25.85
CA ASP A 273 -13.29 17.20 -27.03
C ASP A 273 -12.43 17.39 -28.30
N LYS A 274 -11.61 18.45 -28.36
CA LYS A 274 -10.62 18.66 -29.42
C LYS A 274 -9.54 17.59 -29.40
N LEU A 275 -8.90 17.37 -28.25
CA LEU A 275 -7.86 16.36 -28.09
C LEU A 275 -8.41 14.95 -28.34
N GLU A 276 -9.59 14.64 -27.83
CA GLU A 276 -10.30 13.38 -28.05
C GLU A 276 -10.57 13.17 -29.54
N ARG A 277 -11.02 14.20 -30.28
CA ARG A 277 -11.23 14.12 -31.72
C ARG A 277 -9.93 13.88 -32.47
N ILE A 278 -8.85 14.57 -32.10
CA ILE A 278 -7.51 14.38 -32.69
C ILE A 278 -7.08 12.93 -32.48
N VAL A 279 -7.09 12.45 -31.24
CA VAL A 279 -6.72 11.07 -30.89
C VAL A 279 -7.59 10.05 -31.63
N ARG A 280 -8.91 10.24 -31.65
CA ARG A 280 -9.84 9.36 -32.39
C ARG A 280 -9.58 9.37 -33.90
N SER A 281 -9.23 10.52 -34.47
CA SER A 281 -8.92 10.63 -35.89
C SER A 281 -7.62 9.90 -36.23
N THR A 282 -6.57 10.08 -35.43
CA THR A 282 -5.29 9.37 -35.59
C THR A 282 -5.50 7.86 -35.53
N VAL A 283 -6.29 7.39 -34.56
CA VAL A 283 -6.56 5.96 -34.36
C VAL A 283 -7.40 5.36 -35.51
N ARG A 284 -8.16 6.17 -36.26
CA ARG A 284 -9.01 5.70 -37.38
C ARG A 284 -8.29 5.62 -38.72
N HIS A 285 -7.23 6.39 -38.95
CA HIS A 285 -6.49 6.42 -40.21
C HIS A 285 -5.27 5.48 -40.17
N ALA A 286 -4.78 5.04 -41.33
CA ALA A 286 -3.53 4.30 -41.43
C ALA A 286 -2.36 5.14 -40.87
N PRO A 287 -1.31 4.53 -40.28
CA PRO A 287 -0.20 5.27 -39.68
C PRO A 287 0.38 6.27 -40.69
N GLY A 288 0.31 7.56 -40.35
CA GLY A 288 0.95 8.64 -41.12
C GLY A 288 2.48 8.61 -40.96
N SER A 289 3.20 9.52 -41.62
CA SER A 289 4.67 9.57 -41.53
C SER A 289 5.19 9.90 -40.12
N ASN A 290 4.37 10.57 -39.29
CA ASN A 290 4.77 11.07 -37.96
C ASN A 290 3.85 10.52 -36.86
N GLN A 291 4.42 10.16 -35.71
CA GLN A 291 3.70 9.78 -34.49
C GLN A 291 2.81 10.91 -34.01
N CYS A 292 1.63 10.62 -33.47
CA CYS A 292 0.73 11.64 -32.92
C CYS A 292 1.22 12.07 -31.53
N ARG A 293 1.82 13.26 -31.46
CA ARG A 293 2.33 13.87 -30.22
C ARG A 293 1.53 15.12 -29.91
N VAL A 294 0.90 15.11 -28.74
CA VAL A 294 0.19 16.25 -28.17
C VAL A 294 1.05 16.81 -27.05
N VAL A 295 1.34 18.11 -27.08
CA VAL A 295 2.05 18.78 -25.99
C VAL A 295 1.09 19.72 -25.28
N ILE A 296 1.04 19.64 -23.96
CA ILE A 296 0.19 20.47 -23.10
C ILE A 296 1.11 21.27 -22.16
N ALA A 297 1.31 22.54 -22.46
CA ALA A 297 2.16 23.43 -21.66
C ALA A 297 1.33 24.40 -20.81
N GLY A 298 1.88 24.91 -19.70
CA GLY A 298 1.20 25.90 -18.84
C GLY A 298 1.80 25.97 -17.45
N LEU A 299 1.42 26.94 -16.62
CA LEU A 299 1.98 27.09 -15.26
C LEU A 299 1.62 25.89 -14.36
N GLY A 300 2.39 25.69 -13.28
CA GLY A 300 2.08 24.67 -12.28
C GLY A 300 0.67 24.86 -11.70
N GLY A 301 -0.07 23.76 -11.45
CA GLY A 301 -1.41 23.85 -10.86
C GLY A 301 -2.56 24.23 -11.82
N GLN A 302 -2.27 24.51 -13.09
CA GLN A 302 -3.30 24.77 -14.12
C GLN A 302 -4.01 23.50 -14.64
N GLY A 303 -3.79 22.32 -14.06
CA GLY A 303 -4.53 21.10 -14.45
C GLY A 303 -4.03 20.38 -15.71
N LYS A 304 -2.76 20.55 -16.13
CA LYS A 304 -2.16 19.83 -17.28
C LYS A 304 -2.25 18.30 -17.14
N SER A 305 -1.75 17.78 -16.02
CA SER A 305 -1.82 16.36 -15.69
C SER A 305 -3.28 15.90 -15.56
N GLU A 306 -4.16 16.77 -15.05
CA GLU A 306 -5.59 16.46 -14.95
C GLU A 306 -6.27 16.32 -16.32
N ILE A 307 -5.99 17.21 -17.29
CA ILE A 307 -6.48 17.05 -18.67
C ILE A 307 -5.96 15.75 -19.28
N SER A 308 -4.70 15.42 -19.06
CA SER A 308 -4.11 14.17 -19.57
C SER A 308 -4.79 12.94 -18.97
N LEU A 309 -5.10 12.96 -17.68
CA LEU A 309 -5.88 11.91 -16.98
C LEU A 309 -7.30 11.79 -17.55
N GLN A 310 -8.00 12.91 -17.69
CA GLN A 310 -9.37 12.94 -18.21
C GLN A 310 -9.42 12.49 -19.68
N LEU A 311 -8.46 12.94 -20.51
CA LEU A 311 -8.32 12.52 -21.89
C LEU A 311 -8.10 11.01 -21.95
N ALA A 312 -7.09 10.50 -21.25
CA ALA A 312 -6.76 9.08 -21.17
C ALA A 312 -7.99 8.25 -20.77
N GLN A 313 -8.78 8.72 -19.79
CA GLN A 313 -10.00 8.03 -19.33
C GLN A 313 -11.08 7.99 -20.42
N ARG A 314 -11.29 9.08 -21.16
CA ARG A 314 -12.30 9.16 -22.24
C ARG A 314 -11.94 8.33 -23.47
N VAL A 315 -10.65 8.33 -23.84
CA VAL A 315 -10.15 7.58 -25.00
C VAL A 315 -9.71 6.15 -24.65
N ARG A 316 -9.80 5.76 -23.38
CA ARG A 316 -9.38 4.45 -22.87
C ARG A 316 -9.78 3.28 -23.75
N PRO A 317 -11.04 3.16 -24.23
CA PRO A 317 -11.45 2.00 -25.04
C PRO A 317 -10.71 1.87 -26.39
N LEU A 318 -10.04 2.92 -26.86
CA LEU A 318 -9.33 2.96 -28.15
C LEU A 318 -7.94 2.32 -28.10
N PHE A 319 -7.39 2.15 -26.89
CA PHE A 319 -6.01 1.73 -26.67
C PHE A 319 -5.97 0.41 -25.94
N TRP A 320 -5.12 -0.50 -26.39
CA TRP A 320 -4.74 -1.71 -25.68
C TRP A 320 -3.98 -1.39 -24.39
N GLY A 321 -3.14 -0.35 -24.38
CA GLY A 321 -2.41 0.09 -23.19
C GLY A 321 -2.37 1.61 -23.06
N VAL A 322 -2.53 2.11 -21.84
CA VAL A 322 -2.27 3.51 -21.48
C VAL A 322 -1.22 3.51 -20.39
N PHE A 323 -0.14 4.24 -20.62
CA PHE A 323 1.04 4.28 -19.76
C PHE A 323 1.36 5.71 -19.34
N TRP A 324 1.94 5.86 -18.16
CA TRP A 324 2.28 7.14 -17.56
C TRP A 324 3.70 7.09 -17.00
N VAL A 325 4.51 8.08 -17.37
CA VAL A 325 5.91 8.22 -16.95
C VAL A 325 6.11 9.64 -16.44
N ASP A 326 6.63 9.77 -15.22
CA ASP A 326 7.06 11.06 -14.68
C ASP A 326 8.47 11.36 -15.18
N VAL A 327 8.63 12.47 -15.90
CA VAL A 327 9.90 12.91 -16.50
C VAL A 327 10.47 14.15 -15.82
N SER A 328 10.13 14.37 -14.54
CA SER A 328 10.71 15.45 -13.73
C SER A 328 12.20 15.30 -13.46
N THR A 329 12.71 14.06 -13.47
CA THR A 329 14.16 13.75 -13.42
C THR A 329 14.46 12.57 -14.34
N SER A 330 15.71 12.44 -14.80
CA SER A 330 16.12 11.34 -15.67
C SER A 330 15.88 9.97 -15.02
N SER A 331 16.21 9.82 -13.74
CA SER A 331 16.02 8.56 -13.01
C SER A 331 14.55 8.15 -12.87
N LEU A 332 13.61 9.11 -12.73
CA LEU A 332 12.17 8.80 -12.72
C LEU A 332 11.67 8.38 -14.10
N ALA A 333 12.16 9.05 -15.15
CA ALA A 333 11.82 8.72 -16.53
C ALA A 333 12.27 7.31 -16.90
N GLU A 334 13.54 7.00 -16.64
CA GLU A 334 14.17 5.69 -16.90
C GLU A 334 13.39 4.55 -16.21
N ASN A 335 13.11 4.71 -14.91
CA ASN A 335 12.34 3.74 -14.15
C ASN A 335 10.90 3.59 -14.66
N GLY A 336 10.28 4.67 -15.12
CA GLY A 336 8.94 4.63 -15.69
C GLY A 336 8.86 3.83 -16.98
N PHE A 337 9.84 3.97 -17.89
CA PHE A 337 9.90 3.15 -19.11
C PHE A 337 10.12 1.67 -18.81
N LEU A 338 11.04 1.36 -17.88
CA LEU A 338 11.26 -0.01 -17.42
C LEU A 338 10.00 -0.62 -16.81
N ASP A 339 9.22 0.16 -16.04
CA ASP A 339 7.94 -0.30 -15.47
C ASP A 339 6.91 -0.66 -16.54
N ILE A 340 6.88 0.07 -17.67
CA ILE A 340 6.00 -0.26 -18.80
C ILE A 340 6.33 -1.66 -19.33
N THR A 341 7.61 -1.93 -19.64
CA THR A 341 7.99 -3.24 -20.21
C THR A 341 7.85 -4.39 -19.23
N ARG A 342 8.08 -4.17 -17.92
CA ARG A 342 7.77 -5.16 -16.87
C ARG A 342 6.28 -5.54 -16.86
N ARG A 343 5.39 -4.54 -16.91
CA ARG A 343 3.93 -4.76 -16.98
C ARG A 343 3.50 -5.51 -18.23
N LEU A 344 4.24 -5.33 -19.32
CA LEU A 344 4.01 -5.99 -20.59
C LEU A 344 4.71 -7.34 -20.69
N GLN A 345 5.50 -7.72 -19.69
CA GLN A 345 6.32 -8.92 -19.66
C GLN A 345 7.27 -9.01 -20.86
N ILE A 346 7.78 -7.86 -21.31
CA ILE A 346 8.79 -7.77 -22.38
C ILE A 346 10.16 -7.67 -21.70
N PRO A 347 11.06 -8.66 -21.89
CA PRO A 347 12.36 -8.66 -21.27
C PRO A 347 13.26 -7.61 -21.93
N VAL A 348 13.68 -6.62 -21.16
CA VAL A 348 14.60 -5.54 -21.57
C VAL A 348 15.42 -5.11 -20.36
N SER A 349 16.70 -4.78 -20.58
CA SER A 349 17.65 -4.39 -19.53
C SER A 349 17.83 -2.88 -19.42
N THR A 350 17.80 -2.15 -20.56
CA THR A 350 17.97 -0.69 -20.59
C THR A 350 16.65 0.04 -20.82
N TRP A 351 16.55 1.29 -20.36
CA TRP A 351 15.34 2.09 -20.61
C TRP A 351 15.21 2.47 -22.10
N GLU A 352 16.33 2.57 -22.84
CA GLU A 352 16.34 2.73 -24.29
C GLU A 352 15.71 1.52 -24.99
N ASP A 353 16.03 0.30 -24.53
CA ASP A 353 15.41 -0.93 -25.01
C ASP A 353 13.95 -1.00 -24.62
N SER A 354 13.57 -0.55 -23.42
CA SER A 354 12.16 -0.43 -23.02
C SER A 354 11.38 0.51 -23.94
N ARG A 355 11.95 1.67 -24.24
CA ARG A 355 11.38 2.66 -25.15
C ARG A 355 11.26 2.09 -26.57
N GLN A 356 12.27 1.34 -27.03
CA GLN A 356 12.26 0.66 -28.33
C GLN A 356 11.24 -0.49 -28.38
N ALA A 357 11.12 -1.26 -27.29
CA ALA A 357 10.15 -2.32 -27.16
C ALA A 357 8.72 -1.79 -27.23
N LEU A 358 8.43 -0.69 -26.51
CA LEU A 358 7.14 0.00 -26.60
C LEU A 358 6.83 0.44 -28.03
N ALA A 359 7.82 0.98 -28.75
CA ALA A 359 7.70 1.33 -30.17
C ALA A 359 7.39 0.14 -31.08
N ASN A 360 7.94 -1.04 -30.78
CA ASN A 360 7.74 -2.26 -31.57
C ASN A 360 6.36 -2.92 -31.34
N ILE A 361 5.57 -2.45 -30.38
CA ILE A 361 4.23 -2.98 -30.11
C ILE A 361 3.28 -2.60 -31.24
N THR A 362 2.73 -3.61 -31.90
CA THR A 362 1.77 -3.47 -33.01
C THR A 362 0.36 -3.12 -32.55
N ARG A 363 0.07 -3.30 -31.25
CA ARG A 363 -1.21 -2.92 -30.62
C ARG A 363 -1.22 -1.43 -30.30
N ARG A 364 -2.40 -0.82 -30.34
CA ARG A 364 -2.55 0.63 -30.10
C ARG A 364 -2.27 0.98 -28.64
N TRP A 365 -1.33 1.86 -28.37
CA TRP A 365 -1.03 2.33 -27.02
C TRP A 365 -0.98 3.86 -26.93
N MET A 366 -1.16 4.38 -25.71
CA MET A 366 -1.01 5.78 -25.36
C MET A 366 0.04 5.92 -24.26
N LEU A 367 0.92 6.90 -24.37
CA LEU A 367 1.96 7.22 -23.38
C LEU A 367 1.78 8.67 -22.92
N VAL A 368 1.72 8.89 -21.62
CA VAL A 368 1.75 10.22 -21.00
C VAL A 368 3.12 10.44 -20.37
N LEU A 369 3.82 11.48 -20.80
CA LEU A 369 5.07 11.97 -20.23
C LEU A 369 4.74 13.22 -19.41
N ASP A 370 4.73 13.11 -18.09
CA ASP A 370 4.28 14.17 -17.18
C ASP A 370 5.46 14.89 -16.53
N ASN A 371 5.33 16.20 -16.27
CA ASN A 371 6.34 17.04 -15.59
C ASN A 371 7.65 17.26 -16.36
N ALA A 372 7.60 17.43 -17.68
CA ALA A 372 8.76 17.77 -18.52
C ALA A 372 9.20 19.24 -18.34
N ASP A 373 9.62 19.60 -17.14
CA ASP A 373 9.76 21.00 -16.71
C ASP A 373 11.20 21.57 -16.82
N ASP A 374 12.23 20.75 -16.99
CA ASP A 374 13.64 21.19 -17.04
C ASP A 374 14.03 21.68 -18.45
N PRO A 375 14.37 22.97 -18.64
CA PRO A 375 14.74 23.51 -19.95
C PRO A 375 16.07 22.97 -20.49
N ASN A 376 16.92 22.38 -19.65
CA ASN A 376 18.23 21.86 -20.07
C ASN A 376 18.15 20.41 -20.59
N VAL A 377 17.00 19.76 -20.47
CA VAL A 377 16.80 18.37 -20.88
C VAL A 377 16.17 18.32 -22.27
N ASP A 378 16.80 17.60 -23.19
CA ASP A 378 16.21 17.28 -24.49
C ASP A 378 15.23 16.10 -24.36
N TYR A 379 13.95 16.43 -24.20
CA TYR A 379 12.89 15.43 -24.07
C TYR A 379 12.66 14.61 -25.36
N GLN A 380 13.29 14.97 -26.48
CA GLN A 380 13.24 14.16 -27.70
C GLN A 380 13.68 12.70 -27.44
N ALA A 381 14.61 12.49 -26.50
CA ALA A 381 15.13 11.18 -26.14
C ALA A 381 14.06 10.21 -25.59
N TYR A 382 13.01 10.72 -24.95
CA TYR A 382 11.97 9.89 -24.32
C TYR A 382 10.85 9.47 -25.27
N PHE A 383 10.73 10.02 -26.47
CA PHE A 383 9.68 9.60 -27.40
C PHE A 383 10.02 8.23 -28.01
N PRO A 384 9.13 7.22 -27.94
CA PRO A 384 9.33 5.96 -28.64
C PRO A 384 9.46 6.17 -30.16
N PRO A 385 10.49 5.59 -30.81
CA PRO A 385 10.74 5.82 -32.23
C PRO A 385 9.67 5.13 -33.10
N GLY A 386 9.30 5.74 -34.23
CA GLY A 386 8.30 5.20 -35.16
C GLY A 386 7.02 6.05 -35.21
N SER A 387 5.99 5.55 -35.90
CA SER A 387 4.69 6.24 -36.07
C SER A 387 3.53 5.60 -35.29
N SER A 388 3.81 4.49 -34.59
CA SER A 388 2.87 3.78 -33.74
C SER A 388 2.72 4.46 -32.37
N GLY A 389 1.50 4.50 -31.85
CA GLY A 389 1.16 5.04 -30.53
C GLY A 389 0.85 6.54 -30.49
N VAL A 390 0.18 6.96 -29.42
CA VAL A 390 -0.15 8.38 -29.15
C VAL A 390 0.64 8.82 -27.92
N VAL A 391 1.36 9.93 -28.02
CA VAL A 391 2.12 10.48 -26.88
C VAL A 391 1.53 11.82 -26.44
N VAL A 392 1.35 12.00 -25.14
CA VAL A 392 0.95 13.27 -24.52
C VAL A 392 2.07 13.72 -23.59
N LEU A 393 2.62 14.92 -23.81
CA LEU A 393 3.64 15.52 -22.95
C LEU A 393 3.00 16.65 -22.14
N THR A 394 3.28 16.74 -20.83
CA THR A 394 2.93 17.91 -20.02
C THR A 394 4.19 18.66 -19.58
N SER A 395 4.16 19.99 -19.63
CA SER A 395 5.33 20.81 -19.29
C SER A 395 4.96 22.21 -18.76
N ARG A 396 5.83 22.84 -17.99
CA ARG A 396 5.84 24.28 -17.70
C ARG A 396 6.65 25.10 -18.69
N ASN A 397 7.49 24.45 -19.50
CA ASN A 397 8.30 25.09 -20.52
C ASN A 397 7.51 25.20 -21.84
N ALA A 398 7.30 26.43 -22.31
CA ALA A 398 6.63 26.68 -23.58
C ALA A 398 7.45 26.20 -24.78
N GLU A 399 8.79 26.11 -24.65
CA GLU A 399 9.67 25.61 -25.72
C GLU A 399 9.42 24.14 -26.07
N CYS A 400 8.74 23.38 -25.18
CA CYS A 400 8.29 22.02 -25.47
C CYS A 400 7.28 21.95 -26.64
N GLU A 401 6.73 23.08 -27.10
CA GLU A 401 5.94 23.18 -28.34
C GLU A 401 6.66 22.51 -29.53
N GLN A 402 8.00 22.59 -29.58
CA GLN A 402 8.81 21.98 -30.64
C GLN A 402 8.63 20.46 -30.78
N TYR A 403 8.18 19.77 -29.71
CA TYR A 403 7.95 18.33 -29.72
C TYR A 403 6.54 17.93 -30.20
N ALA A 404 5.63 18.89 -30.38
CA ALA A 404 4.27 18.65 -30.85
C ALA A 404 4.25 18.36 -32.35
N THR A 405 3.61 17.26 -32.74
CA THR A 405 3.42 16.89 -34.16
C THR A 405 1.95 16.91 -34.57
N ALA A 406 1.03 16.77 -33.61
CA ALA A 406 -0.40 16.79 -33.84
C ALA A 406 -1.06 18.07 -33.29
N GLU A 407 -0.76 18.43 -32.05
CA GLU A 407 -1.35 19.60 -31.41
C GLU A 407 -0.48 20.10 -30.25
N TYR A 408 -0.31 21.40 -30.16
CA TYR A 408 0.22 22.08 -28.99
C TYR A 408 -0.90 22.85 -28.30
N VAL A 409 -1.07 22.62 -26.99
CA VAL A 409 -2.05 23.31 -26.16
C VAL A 409 -1.29 24.11 -25.10
N ALA A 410 -1.24 25.42 -25.30
CA ALA A 410 -0.90 26.35 -24.23
C ALA A 410 -2.11 26.50 -23.31
N LEU A 411 -2.05 25.89 -22.13
CA LEU A 411 -3.03 26.10 -21.08
C LEU A 411 -2.79 27.46 -20.44
N GLU A 412 -3.83 28.26 -20.53
CA GLU A 412 -4.01 29.48 -19.75
C GLU A 412 -4.95 29.18 -18.56
N GLY A 413 -5.22 30.21 -17.76
CA GLY A 413 -6.25 30.14 -16.72
C GLY A 413 -7.55 29.55 -17.28
N LEU A 414 -8.32 28.86 -16.43
CA LEU A 414 -9.63 28.35 -16.84
C LEU A 414 -10.47 29.47 -17.49
N PRO A 415 -11.25 29.19 -18.55
CA PRO A 415 -12.20 30.17 -19.05
C PRO A 415 -13.06 30.69 -17.91
N THR A 416 -13.40 31.98 -17.93
CA THR A 416 -14.02 32.62 -16.77
C THR A 416 -15.31 31.92 -16.32
N ASP A 417 -16.16 31.48 -17.25
CA ASP A 417 -17.43 30.81 -16.94
C ASP A 417 -17.19 29.44 -16.26
N ASP A 418 -16.13 28.76 -16.69
CA ASP A 418 -15.71 27.47 -16.19
C ASP A 418 -15.01 27.52 -14.83
N ALA A 419 -14.21 28.57 -14.64
CA ALA A 419 -13.61 28.93 -13.36
C ALA A 419 -14.69 29.29 -12.34
N THR A 420 -15.74 29.98 -12.79
CA THR A 420 -16.94 30.30 -12.00
C THR A 420 -17.65 29.02 -11.60
N GLU A 421 -17.87 28.08 -12.52
CA GLU A 421 -18.47 26.77 -12.21
C GLU A 421 -17.64 25.96 -11.21
N LEU A 422 -16.31 25.93 -11.39
CA LEU A 422 -15.39 25.24 -10.46
C LEU A 422 -15.48 25.81 -9.05
N LEU A 423 -15.46 27.15 -8.95
CA LEU A 423 -15.55 27.86 -7.69
C LEU A 423 -16.90 27.60 -7.01
N LEU A 424 -18.01 27.67 -7.73
CA LEU A 424 -19.35 27.39 -7.19
C LEU A 424 -19.47 25.96 -6.69
N LYS A 425 -18.94 24.97 -7.43
CA LYS A 425 -18.88 23.57 -6.98
C LYS A 425 -18.05 23.41 -5.72
N ALA A 426 -16.84 24.00 -5.69
CA ALA A 426 -15.97 23.97 -4.51
C ALA A 426 -16.58 24.72 -3.31
N ALA A 427 -17.37 25.76 -3.56
CA ALA A 427 -18.12 26.50 -2.55
C ALA A 427 -19.38 25.75 -2.05
N GLY A 428 -19.73 24.60 -2.63
CA GLY A 428 -20.93 23.85 -2.28
C GLY A 428 -22.23 24.54 -2.70
N VAL A 429 -22.17 25.48 -3.63
CA VAL A 429 -23.34 26.23 -4.12
C VAL A 429 -24.07 25.40 -5.19
N PRO A 430 -25.37 25.10 -5.03
CA PRO A 430 -26.13 24.35 -6.02
C PRO A 430 -26.24 25.10 -7.35
N SER A 431 -26.19 24.37 -8.48
CA SER A 431 -26.25 24.91 -9.85
C SER A 431 -27.54 25.68 -10.21
N SER A 432 -28.51 25.78 -9.30
CA SER A 432 -29.78 26.48 -9.47
C SER A 432 -29.75 27.96 -9.03
N GLN A 433 -28.68 28.44 -8.38
CA GLN A 433 -28.58 29.80 -7.84
C GLN A 433 -27.81 30.77 -8.77
N ARG A 434 -28.43 31.15 -9.90
CA ARG A 434 -27.88 32.12 -10.86
C ARG A 434 -27.53 33.50 -10.28
N LEU A 435 -28.12 33.86 -9.13
CA LEU A 435 -27.93 35.16 -8.47
C LEU A 435 -26.50 35.37 -7.92
N LEU A 436 -25.72 34.31 -7.73
CA LEU A 436 -24.36 34.35 -7.20
C LEU A 436 -23.28 34.18 -8.29
N GLU A 437 -23.69 34.06 -9.57
CA GLU A 437 -22.77 33.87 -10.70
C GLU A 437 -21.87 35.09 -10.91
N ASP A 438 -22.39 36.31 -10.76
CA ASP A 438 -21.60 37.53 -10.95
C ASP A 438 -20.50 37.69 -9.88
N ASP A 439 -20.83 37.43 -8.60
CA ASP A 439 -19.85 37.45 -7.51
C ASP A 439 -18.79 36.34 -7.69
N ALA A 440 -19.21 35.13 -8.08
CA ALA A 440 -18.30 34.04 -8.36
C ALA A 440 -17.39 34.32 -9.56
N ARG A 441 -17.90 35.03 -10.58
CA ARG A 441 -17.14 35.47 -11.75
C ARG A 441 -16.04 36.46 -11.37
N GLU A 442 -16.35 37.40 -10.48
CA GLU A 442 -15.38 38.37 -9.97
C GLU A 442 -14.21 37.65 -9.25
N VAL A 443 -14.52 36.70 -8.36
CA VAL A 443 -13.51 35.89 -7.68
C VAL A 443 -12.70 35.04 -8.67
N ALA A 444 -13.35 34.46 -9.67
CA ALA A 444 -12.68 33.65 -10.69
C ALA A 444 -11.67 34.47 -11.53
N ILE A 445 -12.01 35.71 -11.87
CA ILE A 445 -11.12 36.65 -12.56
C ILE A 445 -9.96 37.04 -11.64
N LEU A 446 -10.25 37.37 -10.38
CA LEU A 446 -9.26 37.79 -9.39
C LEU A 446 -8.16 36.74 -9.16
N LEU A 447 -8.54 35.45 -9.14
CA LEU A 447 -7.64 34.32 -8.96
C LEU A 447 -6.96 33.87 -10.26
N GLN A 448 -7.05 34.69 -11.31
CA GLN A 448 -6.57 34.41 -12.66
C GLN A 448 -7.03 33.04 -13.18
N SER A 449 -8.21 32.60 -12.71
CA SER A 449 -8.82 31.33 -13.05
C SER A 449 -7.89 30.12 -12.83
N HIS A 450 -7.03 30.18 -11.81
CA HIS A 450 -6.12 29.10 -11.45
C HIS A 450 -6.85 27.99 -10.66
N ALA A 451 -6.97 26.78 -11.23
CA ALA A 451 -7.79 25.69 -10.69
C ALA A 451 -7.58 25.40 -9.20
N LEU A 452 -6.32 25.27 -8.75
CA LEU A 452 -6.03 25.03 -7.33
C LEU A 452 -6.46 26.21 -6.44
N ALA A 453 -6.30 27.46 -6.89
CA ALA A 453 -6.69 28.64 -6.12
C ALA A 453 -8.22 28.74 -6.03
N LEU A 454 -8.94 28.36 -7.10
CA LEU A 454 -10.40 28.31 -7.12
C LEU A 454 -10.96 27.26 -6.16
N ILE A 455 -10.39 26.05 -6.12
CA ILE A 455 -10.80 25.00 -5.17
C ILE A 455 -10.60 25.48 -3.72
N GLN A 456 -9.49 26.15 -3.47
CA GLN A 456 -9.16 26.71 -2.16
C GLN A 456 -10.10 27.84 -1.74
N ALA A 457 -10.35 28.79 -2.64
CA ALA A 457 -11.31 29.86 -2.43
C ALA A 457 -12.72 29.32 -2.20
N GLY A 458 -13.12 28.31 -2.97
CA GLY A 458 -14.39 27.62 -2.79
C GLY A 458 -14.49 26.97 -1.42
N ALA A 459 -13.47 26.22 -0.99
CA ALA A 459 -13.44 25.63 0.35
C ALA A 459 -13.50 26.70 1.46
N TYR A 460 -12.85 27.85 1.27
CA TYR A 460 -12.91 29.00 2.17
C TYR A 460 -14.33 29.58 2.29
N ILE A 461 -15.03 29.72 1.15
CA ILE A 461 -16.40 30.25 1.07
C ILE A 461 -17.42 29.24 1.60
N GLN A 462 -17.29 27.96 1.26
CA GLN A 462 -18.20 26.88 1.68
C GLN A 462 -18.38 26.82 3.20
N ARG A 463 -17.36 27.23 3.95
CA ARG A 463 -17.36 27.27 5.41
C ARG A 463 -17.93 28.54 6.02
N GLY A 464 -18.35 29.49 5.20
CA GLY A 464 -18.94 30.75 5.66
C GLY A 464 -17.92 31.74 6.24
N HIS A 465 -16.62 31.58 5.95
CA HIS A 465 -15.60 32.57 6.36
C HIS A 465 -15.74 33.91 5.63
N CYS A 466 -16.31 33.87 4.43
CA CYS A 466 -16.80 35.03 3.71
C CYS A 466 -17.89 34.61 2.72
N THR A 467 -18.65 35.57 2.22
CA THR A 467 -19.50 35.36 1.05
C THR A 467 -18.66 35.42 -0.24
N LEU A 468 -19.24 35.01 -1.38
CA LEU A 468 -18.60 35.21 -2.70
C LEU A 468 -18.27 36.69 -2.93
N ALA A 469 -19.19 37.60 -2.58
CA ALA A 469 -19.02 39.05 -2.71
C ALA A 469 -17.92 39.63 -1.79
N ASP A 470 -17.69 39.02 -0.62
CA ASP A 470 -16.69 39.49 0.34
C ASP A 470 -15.28 38.93 0.09
N TYR A 471 -15.17 37.82 -0.65
CA TYR A 471 -13.88 37.14 -0.89
C TYR A 471 -12.83 38.05 -1.56
N PRO A 472 -13.14 38.86 -2.59
CA PRO A 472 -12.15 39.74 -3.22
C PRO A 472 -11.44 40.66 -2.24
N ARG A 473 -12.18 41.22 -1.27
CA ARG A 473 -11.62 42.09 -0.24
C ARG A 473 -10.67 41.34 0.70
N ALA A 474 -11.04 40.12 1.08
CA ALA A 474 -10.19 39.26 1.91
C ALA A 474 -8.89 38.88 1.18
N PHE A 475 -8.99 38.53 -0.11
CA PHE A 475 -7.85 38.20 -0.96
C PHE A 475 -6.91 39.40 -1.16
N GLU A 476 -7.43 40.57 -1.52
CA GLU A 476 -6.61 41.78 -1.72
C GLU A 476 -5.87 42.20 -0.46
N ARG A 477 -6.50 42.04 0.71
CA ARG A 477 -5.85 42.28 2.01
C ARG A 477 -4.61 41.41 2.18
N GLN A 478 -4.71 40.11 1.90
CA GLN A 478 -3.56 39.21 1.99
C GLN A 478 -2.52 39.45 0.92
N ARG A 479 -2.95 39.75 -0.31
CA ARG A 479 -2.04 40.10 -1.40
C ARG A 479 -1.18 41.33 -1.08
N LYS A 480 -1.76 42.36 -0.46
CA LYS A 480 -1.03 43.55 0.01
C LYS A 480 -0.07 43.20 1.15
N ARG A 481 -0.49 42.37 2.11
CA ARG A 481 0.40 41.90 3.18
C ARG A 481 1.59 41.08 2.66
N LEU A 482 1.38 40.21 1.68
CA LEU A 482 2.48 39.46 1.04
C LEU A 482 3.51 40.40 0.43
N LEU A 483 3.05 41.43 -0.30
CA LEU A 483 3.92 42.46 -0.88
C LEU A 483 4.75 43.22 0.17
N GLU A 484 4.13 43.53 1.30
CA GLU A 484 4.73 44.38 2.34
C GLU A 484 5.64 43.59 3.30
N PHE A 485 5.22 42.39 3.70
CA PHE A 485 5.83 41.66 4.83
C PHE A 485 6.51 40.34 4.42
N ARG A 486 6.26 39.81 3.22
CA ARG A 486 6.88 38.55 2.74
C ARG A 486 7.36 38.67 1.29
N PRO A 487 8.40 39.48 1.05
CA PRO A 487 8.87 39.80 -0.29
C PRO A 487 9.36 38.59 -1.07
N SER A 488 9.91 37.55 -0.42
CA SER A 488 10.29 36.28 -1.06
C SER A 488 9.08 35.58 -1.70
N GLN A 489 8.00 35.41 -0.94
CA GLN A 489 6.73 34.88 -1.43
C GLN A 489 6.09 35.79 -2.50
N ALA A 490 6.25 37.11 -2.37
CA ALA A 490 5.75 38.06 -3.37
C ALA A 490 6.56 38.06 -4.68
N GLN A 491 7.84 37.70 -4.64
CA GLN A 491 8.70 37.52 -5.81
C GLN A 491 8.52 36.15 -6.48
N SER A 492 7.85 35.21 -5.80
CA SER A 492 7.49 33.92 -6.37
C SER A 492 6.66 34.09 -7.65
N ARG A 493 6.95 33.24 -8.64
CA ARG A 493 6.19 33.15 -9.89
C ARG A 493 4.69 32.82 -9.66
N TYR A 494 4.32 32.39 -8.45
CA TYR A 494 2.96 31.97 -8.06
C TYR A 494 2.27 32.94 -7.06
N ARG A 495 2.75 34.17 -6.94
CA ARG A 495 2.29 35.20 -5.99
C ARG A 495 0.78 35.23 -5.72
N ASP A 496 -0.04 35.25 -6.77
CA ASP A 496 -1.50 35.37 -6.62
C ASP A 496 -2.15 34.08 -6.09
N VAL A 497 -1.51 32.92 -6.27
CA VAL A 497 -1.95 31.65 -5.66
C VAL A 497 -1.55 31.58 -4.18
N TYR A 498 -0.40 32.14 -3.81
CA TYR A 498 0.05 32.18 -2.41
C TYR A 498 -0.90 33.00 -1.54
N ALA A 499 -1.44 34.11 -2.05
CA ALA A 499 -2.42 34.92 -1.35
C ALA A 499 -3.67 34.12 -0.91
N THR A 500 -4.08 33.12 -1.69
CA THR A 500 -5.18 32.22 -1.34
C THR A 500 -4.84 31.31 -0.17
N PHE A 501 -3.64 30.73 -0.14
CA PHE A 501 -3.18 29.90 0.98
C PHE A 501 -2.95 30.74 2.25
N GLU A 502 -2.46 31.98 2.11
CA GLU A 502 -2.34 32.94 3.22
C GLU A 502 -3.70 33.26 3.85
N ALA A 503 -4.76 33.39 3.05
CA ALA A 503 -6.10 33.62 3.58
C ALA A 503 -6.58 32.44 4.45
N ALA A 504 -6.34 31.20 4.01
CA ALA A 504 -6.64 30.01 4.81
C ALA A 504 -5.86 30.01 6.15
N VAL A 505 -4.58 30.35 6.12
CA VAL A 505 -3.76 30.44 7.34
C VAL A 505 -4.19 31.57 8.26
N GLU A 506 -4.58 32.73 7.74
CA GLU A 506 -5.10 33.82 8.57
C GLU A 506 -6.32 33.37 9.39
N ILE A 507 -7.21 32.57 8.80
CA ILE A 507 -8.37 32.03 9.51
C ILE A 507 -7.94 31.04 10.60
N LEU A 508 -6.98 30.16 10.30
CA LEU A 508 -6.41 29.27 11.31
C LEU A 508 -5.76 30.07 12.46
N GLN A 509 -5.06 31.16 12.15
CA GLN A 509 -4.41 32.04 13.14
C GLN A 509 -5.42 32.84 13.96
N ALA A 510 -6.54 33.24 13.37
CA ALA A 510 -7.61 33.96 14.06
C ALA A 510 -8.49 33.03 14.91
N SER A 511 -8.50 31.73 14.62
CA SER A 511 -9.26 30.73 15.36
C SER A 511 -8.69 30.52 16.76
N GLN A 512 -9.58 30.39 17.74
CA GLN A 512 -9.22 29.99 19.11
C GLN A 512 -9.25 28.47 19.32
N ALA A 513 -9.59 27.70 18.28
CA ALA A 513 -9.64 26.25 18.36
C ALA A 513 -8.23 25.66 18.51
N GLN A 514 -8.10 24.63 19.36
CA GLN A 514 -6.84 23.91 19.54
C GLN A 514 -6.38 23.24 18.24
N SER A 515 -7.30 22.64 17.48
CA SER A 515 -7.01 22.03 16.17
C SER A 515 -6.41 23.02 15.16
N ALA A 516 -6.76 24.30 15.23
CA ALA A 516 -6.19 25.32 14.35
C ALA A 516 -4.75 25.68 14.76
N ARG A 517 -4.45 25.73 16.06
CA ARG A 517 -3.07 25.93 16.56
C ARG A 517 -2.19 24.75 16.21
N ASP A 518 -2.68 23.53 16.46
CA ASP A 518 -1.97 22.28 16.14
C ASP A 518 -1.75 22.18 14.61
N ALA A 519 -2.72 22.59 13.78
CA ALA A 519 -2.57 22.63 12.32
C ALA A 519 -1.47 23.59 11.85
N LEU A 520 -1.35 24.76 12.51
CA LEU A 520 -0.31 25.74 12.20
C LEU A 520 1.09 25.28 12.63
N GLU A 521 1.17 24.42 13.65
CA GLU A 521 2.41 23.77 14.06
C GLU A 521 2.81 22.64 13.10
N VAL A 522 1.85 21.82 12.63
CA VAL A 522 2.12 20.69 11.72
C VAL A 522 2.45 21.12 10.29
N LEU A 523 1.82 22.17 9.78
CA LEU A 523 1.99 22.65 8.40
C LEU A 523 3.46 22.84 7.97
N PRO A 524 4.31 23.57 8.73
CA PRO A 524 5.72 23.75 8.36
C PRO A 524 6.54 22.46 8.46
N LEU A 525 6.19 21.53 9.36
CA LEU A 525 6.86 20.22 9.47
C LEU A 525 6.60 19.34 8.26
N LEU A 526 5.38 19.33 7.73
CA LEU A 526 5.06 18.62 6.50
C LEU A 526 5.80 19.21 5.28
N ALA A 527 6.12 20.51 5.29
CA ALA A 527 6.85 21.15 4.20
C ALA A 527 8.31 20.67 4.08
N VAL A 528 8.90 20.20 5.18
CA VAL A 528 10.24 19.59 5.25
C VAL A 528 10.29 18.20 4.60
N CYS A 529 9.17 17.50 4.63
CA CYS A 529 9.06 16.13 4.17
C CYS A 529 9.07 16.06 2.64
N GLY A 530 9.47 14.90 2.09
CA GLY A 530 9.31 14.62 0.66
C GLY A 530 7.83 14.67 0.20
N PRO A 531 7.55 14.88 -1.10
CA PRO A 531 6.19 15.07 -1.65
C PRO A 531 5.33 13.78 -1.69
N SER A 532 5.76 12.73 -1.00
CA SER A 532 5.08 11.44 -0.90
C SER A 532 4.05 11.41 0.23
N GLN A 533 3.31 10.31 0.36
CA GLN A 533 2.38 10.12 1.47
C GLN A 533 3.14 9.79 2.77
N LEU A 534 2.96 10.61 3.80
CA LEU A 534 3.52 10.41 5.13
C LEU A 534 2.50 9.71 6.04
N PRO A 535 2.79 8.51 6.58
CA PRO A 535 1.92 7.84 7.54
C PRO A 535 1.90 8.61 8.87
N LEU A 536 0.71 8.94 9.39
CA LEU A 536 0.59 9.69 10.65
C LEU A 536 1.06 8.90 11.88
N SER A 537 1.19 7.58 11.78
CA SER A 537 1.74 6.73 12.84
C SER A 537 3.19 7.04 13.20
N VAL A 538 3.94 7.75 12.34
CA VAL A 538 5.28 8.24 12.67
C VAL A 538 5.29 9.14 13.92
N PHE A 539 4.22 9.93 14.13
CA PHE A 539 4.09 10.81 15.30
C PHE A 539 3.78 10.00 16.57
N GLU A 540 2.90 9.01 16.48
CA GLU A 540 2.62 8.10 17.61
C GLU A 540 3.89 7.33 18.00
N ALA A 541 4.62 6.84 17.00
CA ALA A 541 5.87 6.12 17.22
C ALA A 541 6.94 7.00 17.88
N ALA A 542 7.05 8.26 17.45
CA ALA A 542 7.93 9.23 18.08
C ALA A 542 7.52 9.54 19.53
N TRP A 543 6.22 9.59 19.85
CA TRP A 543 5.75 9.77 21.22
C TRP A 543 6.12 8.57 22.12
N LYS A 544 5.91 7.33 21.63
CA LYS A 544 6.34 6.10 22.34
C LYS A 544 7.85 6.06 22.56
N GLY A 545 8.62 6.42 21.54
CA GLY A 545 10.07 6.53 21.64
C GLY A 545 10.52 7.57 22.66
N ALA A 546 9.84 8.71 22.72
CA ALA A 546 10.14 9.78 23.69
C ALA A 546 9.93 9.33 25.14
N GLN A 547 8.87 8.57 25.44
CA GLN A 547 8.63 8.00 26.76
C GLN A 547 9.76 7.05 27.19
N ARG A 548 10.29 6.24 26.26
CA ARG A 548 11.43 5.36 26.52
C ARG A 548 12.70 6.16 26.84
N ILE A 549 12.98 7.23 26.08
CA ILE A 549 14.14 8.09 26.32
C ILE A 549 14.07 8.75 27.70
N GLN A 550 12.87 9.18 28.13
CA GLN A 550 12.69 9.80 29.46
C GLN A 550 12.84 8.83 30.63
N THR A 551 12.49 7.55 30.42
CA THR A 551 12.58 6.50 31.44
C THR A 551 13.92 5.76 31.43
N ARG A 552 14.80 6.06 30.46
CA ARG A 552 16.13 5.44 30.30
C ARG A 552 17.01 5.73 31.51
N GLN A 553 17.54 4.68 32.14
CA GLN A 553 18.62 4.84 33.13
C GLN A 553 19.93 5.13 32.39
N ALA A 554 20.82 5.90 33.00
CA ALA A 554 22.05 6.41 32.38
C ALA A 554 23.07 5.35 31.89
N ALA A 555 22.75 4.06 32.00
CA ALA A 555 23.65 2.93 31.71
C ALA A 555 23.53 2.37 30.28
N ASP A 556 22.60 2.87 29.47
CA ASP A 556 22.51 2.50 28.06
C ASP A 556 23.40 3.43 27.21
N GLU A 557 24.66 3.03 27.05
CA GLU A 557 25.70 3.80 26.37
C GLU A 557 25.75 3.46 24.86
N ASP A 558 24.76 3.95 24.11
CA ASP A 558 24.90 4.06 22.64
C ASP A 558 25.93 5.16 22.32
N ASP A 559 26.73 5.00 21.25
CA ASP A 559 27.69 6.04 20.84
C ASP A 559 27.00 7.34 20.33
N PHE A 560 25.73 7.26 19.88
CA PHE A 560 24.89 8.40 19.46
C PHE A 560 23.48 8.30 20.06
N PRO A 561 23.32 8.45 21.39
CA PRO A 561 22.03 8.26 22.01
C PRO A 561 21.11 9.45 21.70
N LEU A 562 19.84 9.16 21.43
CA LEU A 562 18.81 10.19 21.43
C LEU A 562 18.52 10.60 22.88
N MET A 563 18.94 11.81 23.23
CA MET A 563 18.81 12.39 24.57
C MET A 563 17.53 13.20 24.77
N ALA A 564 17.29 13.64 26.02
CA ALA A 564 16.20 14.54 26.41
C ALA A 564 16.11 15.83 25.55
N TRP A 565 17.23 16.29 24.99
CA TRP A 565 17.23 17.39 24.02
C TRP A 565 16.35 17.07 22.80
N HIS A 566 16.45 15.88 22.21
CA HIS A 566 15.62 15.50 21.05
C HIS A 566 14.14 15.45 21.41
N VAL A 567 13.83 14.94 22.60
CA VAL A 567 12.46 14.90 23.14
C VAL A 567 11.90 16.32 23.32
N SER A 568 12.72 17.26 23.79
CA SER A 568 12.32 18.67 23.95
C SER A 568 12.07 19.42 22.64
N ARG A 569 12.51 18.85 21.50
CA ARG A 569 12.30 19.41 20.14
C ARG A 569 11.07 18.82 19.44
N LEU A 570 10.37 17.86 20.03
CA LEU A 570 9.14 17.32 19.49
C LEU A 570 8.02 18.37 19.50
N PRO A 571 7.07 18.30 18.56
CA PRO A 571 5.99 19.29 18.47
C PRO A 571 5.09 19.24 19.72
N SER A 572 4.52 20.38 20.08
CA SER A 572 3.72 20.59 21.29
C SER A 572 2.44 19.74 21.34
N LEU A 573 1.95 19.30 20.17
CA LEU A 573 0.87 18.33 20.06
C LEU A 573 1.22 16.93 20.58
N MET A 574 2.51 16.62 20.77
CA MET A 574 3.02 15.36 21.30
C MET A 574 3.50 15.53 22.76
N GLN A 575 2.58 15.79 23.69
CA GLN A 575 2.93 15.93 25.11
C GLN A 575 3.39 14.60 25.69
N VAL A 576 4.69 14.50 26.00
CA VAL A 576 5.32 13.27 26.49
C VAL A 576 5.01 13.01 27.97
N SER A 577 4.52 14.02 28.69
CA SER A 577 4.11 13.90 30.10
C SER A 577 2.79 13.14 30.31
N ASP A 578 2.02 12.91 29.25
CA ASP A 578 0.77 12.16 29.33
C ASP A 578 1.05 10.66 29.22
N ASP A 579 0.26 9.85 29.92
CA ASP A 579 0.37 8.39 29.87
C ASP A 579 -0.27 7.79 28.61
N VAL A 580 -1.03 8.57 27.84
CA VAL A 580 -1.82 8.11 26.69
C VAL A 580 -1.62 9.02 25.48
N TRP A 581 -1.34 8.42 24.33
CA TRP A 581 -1.24 9.12 23.04
C TRP A 581 -2.60 9.66 22.59
N ASP A 582 -2.69 10.99 22.42
CA ASP A 582 -3.87 11.65 21.88
C ASP A 582 -3.84 11.71 20.35
N SER A 583 -4.24 10.61 19.72
CA SER A 583 -4.36 10.53 18.25
C SER A 583 -5.39 11.52 17.68
N PHE A 584 -6.39 11.93 18.47
CA PHE A 584 -7.47 12.81 18.01
C PHE A 584 -6.94 14.20 17.69
N ARG A 585 -6.03 14.75 18.49
CA ARG A 585 -5.42 16.07 18.23
C ARG A 585 -4.71 16.16 16.88
N LEU A 586 -3.86 15.17 16.57
CA LEU A 586 -3.14 15.14 15.29
C LEU A 586 -4.11 14.97 14.11
N VAL A 587 -5.10 14.09 14.24
CA VAL A 587 -6.12 13.88 13.20
C VAL A 587 -6.94 15.16 12.98
N GLU A 588 -7.32 15.87 14.04
CA GLU A 588 -8.04 17.13 13.94
C GLU A 588 -7.19 18.26 13.35
N ALA A 589 -5.90 18.31 13.65
CA ALA A 589 -4.96 19.24 13.02
C ALA A 589 -4.85 18.99 11.51
N VAL A 590 -4.66 17.73 11.10
CA VAL A 590 -4.61 17.35 9.68
C VAL A 590 -5.95 17.59 9.00
N ASN A 591 -7.07 17.32 9.68
CA ASN A 591 -8.40 17.66 9.19
C ASN A 591 -8.55 19.17 9.00
N ALA A 592 -8.05 19.99 9.93
CA ALA A 592 -8.05 21.45 9.84
C ALA A 592 -7.15 22.01 8.72
N LEU A 593 -6.18 21.26 8.22
CA LEU A 593 -5.44 21.59 6.99
C LEU A 593 -6.18 21.10 5.74
N ARG A 594 -6.74 19.88 5.80
CA ARG A 594 -7.50 19.25 4.70
C ARG A 594 -8.76 20.02 4.38
N THR A 595 -9.37 20.62 5.39
CA THR A 595 -10.55 21.47 5.29
C THR A 595 -10.28 22.63 4.34
N PHE A 596 -9.10 23.23 4.37
CA PHE A 596 -8.68 24.24 3.40
C PHE A 596 -8.00 23.64 2.17
N ALA A 597 -8.11 22.34 1.91
CA ALA A 597 -7.45 21.63 0.79
C ALA A 597 -5.92 21.83 0.73
N LEU A 598 -5.27 22.23 1.83
CA LEU A 598 -3.81 22.40 1.90
C LEU A 598 -3.11 21.04 1.87
N VAL A 599 -3.77 20.01 2.41
CA VAL A 599 -3.31 18.62 2.40
C VAL A 599 -4.41 17.69 1.91
N SER A 600 -4.01 16.51 1.43
CA SER A 600 -4.89 15.40 1.06
C SER A 600 -4.60 14.22 1.98
N THR A 601 -5.62 13.42 2.27
CA THR A 601 -5.51 12.30 3.23
C THR A 601 -5.97 11.01 2.58
N THR A 602 -5.19 9.95 2.75
CA THR A 602 -5.51 8.58 2.33
C THR A 602 -5.61 7.69 3.56
N VAL A 603 -6.45 6.65 3.50
CA VAL A 603 -6.55 5.65 4.57
C VAL A 603 -6.32 4.28 3.95
N GLU A 604 -5.21 3.65 4.31
CA GLU A 604 -4.85 2.30 3.89
C GLU A 604 -4.66 1.44 5.15
N HIS A 605 -5.20 0.22 5.15
CA HIS A 605 -5.10 -0.72 6.28
C HIS A 605 -5.52 -0.14 7.66
N GLY A 606 -6.41 0.84 7.69
CA GLY A 606 -6.85 1.50 8.93
C GLY A 606 -5.90 2.58 9.47
N GLN A 607 -4.80 2.88 8.77
CA GLN A 607 -3.92 3.99 9.07
C GLN A 607 -4.08 5.14 8.08
N MET A 608 -4.04 6.35 8.61
CA MET A 608 -4.19 7.59 7.85
C MET A 608 -2.81 8.10 7.44
N SER A 609 -2.65 8.37 6.14
CA SER A 609 -1.48 9.04 5.59
C SER A 609 -1.87 10.41 5.06
N VAL A 610 -0.94 11.36 5.12
CA VAL A 610 -1.12 12.73 4.66
C VAL A 610 -0.17 13.02 3.49
N SER A 611 -0.64 13.75 2.48
CA SER A 611 0.19 14.23 1.37
C SER A 611 -0.11 15.70 1.11
N MET A 612 0.89 16.43 0.63
CA MET A 612 0.76 17.84 0.31
C MET A 612 1.13 18.05 -1.16
N HIS A 613 0.36 18.91 -1.85
CA HIS A 613 0.63 19.19 -3.26
C HIS A 613 1.99 19.92 -3.38
N PRO A 614 2.83 19.67 -4.41
CA PRO A 614 4.15 20.28 -4.53
C PRO A 614 4.15 21.82 -4.46
N LEU A 615 3.11 22.47 -4.99
CA LEU A 615 2.95 23.93 -4.88
C LEU A 615 2.68 24.39 -3.44
N VAL A 616 1.93 23.60 -2.66
CA VAL A 616 1.68 23.88 -1.24
C VAL A 616 2.94 23.61 -0.42
N HIS A 617 3.72 22.57 -0.75
CA HIS A 617 5.07 22.36 -0.17
C HIS A 617 5.96 23.59 -0.40
N ALA A 618 6.06 24.06 -1.65
CA ALA A 618 6.86 25.22 -1.99
C ALA A 618 6.39 26.48 -1.23
N TRP A 619 5.07 26.74 -1.21
CA TRP A 619 4.51 27.87 -0.46
C TRP A 619 4.79 27.79 1.05
N ALA A 620 4.54 26.63 1.67
CA ALA A 620 4.71 26.43 3.10
C ALA A 620 6.19 26.49 3.51
N ARG A 621 7.10 26.14 2.60
CA ARG A 621 8.54 26.35 2.77
C ARG A 621 8.93 27.82 2.61
N ASP A 622 8.50 28.48 1.54
CA ASP A 622 8.78 29.91 1.29
C ASP A 622 8.17 30.83 2.36
N ARG A 623 7.16 30.34 3.07
CA ARG A 623 6.54 31.00 4.23
C ARG A 623 7.49 31.13 5.41
N GLN A 624 8.43 30.21 5.52
CA GLN A 624 9.39 30.11 6.61
C GLN A 624 10.65 30.85 6.20
N ASP A 625 11.14 31.74 7.08
CA ASP A 625 12.49 32.26 6.96
C ASP A 625 13.53 31.16 7.23
N GLU A 626 14.80 31.44 6.95
CA GLU A 626 15.87 30.45 7.11
C GLU A 626 15.95 29.88 8.55
N PRO A 627 15.83 30.68 9.63
CA PRO A 627 15.72 30.15 10.99
C PRO A 627 14.51 29.23 11.21
N GLN A 628 13.33 29.59 10.72
CA GLN A 628 12.12 28.77 10.88
C GLN A 628 12.21 27.46 10.10
N GLN A 629 12.76 27.48 8.88
CA GLN A 629 13.00 26.24 8.12
C GLN A 629 13.92 25.30 8.89
N HIS A 630 14.94 25.88 9.54
CA HIS A 630 15.88 25.14 10.36
C HIS A 630 15.22 24.54 11.62
N GLU A 631 14.39 25.31 12.34
CA GLU A 631 13.64 24.79 13.50
C GLU A 631 12.69 23.66 13.09
N SER A 632 11.94 23.84 12.00
CA SER A 632 11.05 22.81 11.45
C SER A 632 11.82 21.56 11.03
N TRP A 633 13.03 21.72 10.48
CA TRP A 633 13.90 20.60 10.15
C TRP A 633 14.30 19.81 11.38
N ILE A 634 14.78 20.46 12.44
CA ILE A 634 15.15 19.80 13.70
C ILE A 634 13.93 19.08 14.26
N CYS A 635 12.79 19.76 14.33
CA CYS A 635 11.58 19.20 14.90
C CYS A 635 11.14 17.93 14.15
N MET A 636 11.04 18.00 12.82
CA MET A 636 10.66 16.84 12.01
C MET A 636 11.75 15.76 12.01
N GLY A 637 13.02 16.13 12.01
CA GLY A 637 14.15 15.22 12.15
C GLY A 637 14.11 14.46 13.47
N CYS A 638 13.79 15.13 14.58
CA CYS A 638 13.57 14.50 15.88
C CYS A 638 12.34 13.59 15.88
N VAL A 639 11.22 13.98 15.26
CA VAL A 639 10.05 13.08 15.10
C VAL A 639 10.48 11.79 14.40
N VAL A 640 11.17 11.90 13.27
CA VAL A 640 11.63 10.72 12.51
C VAL A 640 12.64 9.90 13.31
N ALA A 641 13.69 10.52 13.87
CA ALA A 641 14.73 9.82 14.62
C ALA A 641 14.18 9.13 15.87
N VAL A 642 13.34 9.80 16.67
CA VAL A 642 12.77 9.22 17.89
C VAL A 642 11.78 8.10 17.56
N SER A 643 11.06 8.21 16.44
CA SER A 643 10.15 7.15 15.97
C SER A 643 10.87 5.85 15.61
N ALA A 644 12.18 5.88 15.36
CA ALA A 644 12.99 4.73 14.96
C ALA A 644 12.96 3.56 15.96
N SER A 645 12.62 3.84 17.22
CA SER A 645 12.44 2.80 18.24
C SER A 645 11.24 1.88 17.99
N GLU A 646 10.22 2.33 17.23
CA GLU A 646 9.09 1.51 16.82
C GLU A 646 9.41 0.70 15.55
N LYS A 647 10.16 -0.39 15.73
CA LYS A 647 10.66 -1.23 14.64
C LYS A 647 9.56 -1.73 13.69
N GLU A 648 8.39 -2.06 14.22
CA GLU A 648 7.29 -2.62 13.41
C GLU A 648 6.69 -1.60 12.43
N MET A 649 6.52 -0.35 12.87
CA MET A 649 6.05 0.73 12.00
C MET A 649 7.02 0.97 10.85
N TRP A 650 8.32 1.01 11.16
CA TRP A 650 9.36 1.16 10.15
C TRP A 650 9.44 -0.02 9.18
N ARG A 651 9.15 -1.25 9.64
CA ARG A 651 9.06 -2.44 8.78
C ARG A 651 7.88 -2.34 7.81
N ILE A 652 6.70 -1.95 8.29
CA ILE A 652 5.47 -1.88 7.47
C ILE A 652 5.53 -0.71 6.47
N TYR A 653 5.98 0.46 6.91
CA TYR A 653 5.91 1.71 6.12
C TYR A 653 7.23 2.14 5.49
N ALA A 654 8.24 1.28 5.45
CA ALA A 654 9.57 1.58 4.91
C ALA A 654 9.52 2.37 3.59
N ARG A 655 8.72 1.89 2.63
CA ARG A 655 8.57 2.50 1.30
C ARG A 655 7.92 3.89 1.32
N GLN A 656 6.96 4.12 2.22
CA GLN A 656 6.33 5.44 2.37
C GLN A 656 7.28 6.42 3.08
N LEU A 657 8.08 5.93 4.02
CA LEU A 657 9.00 6.75 4.82
C LEU A 657 10.33 7.07 4.11
N GLN A 658 10.79 6.22 3.19
CA GLN A 658 12.06 6.40 2.49
C GLN A 658 12.19 7.77 1.77
N PRO A 659 11.20 8.25 0.99
CA PRO A 659 11.29 9.58 0.36
C PRO A 659 11.38 10.73 1.36
N HIS A 660 10.82 10.56 2.56
CA HIS A 660 10.90 11.55 3.62
C HIS A 660 12.28 11.56 4.28
N LEU A 661 12.89 10.39 4.51
CA LEU A 661 14.29 10.28 4.95
C LEU A 661 15.26 10.88 3.93
N GLN A 662 15.07 10.60 2.64
CA GLN A 662 15.85 11.18 1.55
C GLN A 662 15.72 12.72 1.54
N ALA A 663 14.50 13.25 1.70
CA ALA A 663 14.29 14.70 1.80
C ALA A 663 15.01 15.32 3.00
N ILE A 664 14.82 14.76 4.21
CA ILE A 664 15.42 15.24 5.46
C ILE A 664 16.95 15.20 5.38
N THR A 665 17.52 14.15 4.82
CA THR A 665 18.98 13.97 4.70
C THR A 665 19.58 14.76 3.53
N SER A 666 18.80 15.12 2.50
CA SER A 666 19.27 15.94 1.37
C SER A 666 19.47 17.41 1.73
N TRP A 667 18.91 17.88 2.83
CA TRP A 667 18.88 19.30 3.18
C TRP A 667 20.27 19.85 3.54
N GLU A 668 20.45 21.17 3.39
CA GLU A 668 21.72 21.82 3.68
C GLU A 668 21.90 22.00 5.19
N MET A 669 22.91 21.34 5.75
CA MET A 669 23.07 21.19 7.21
C MET A 669 23.88 22.32 7.86
N ARG A 670 24.43 23.26 7.06
CA ARG A 670 25.37 24.28 7.54
C ARG A 670 24.80 25.09 8.70
N CYS A 671 23.57 25.56 8.57
CA CYS A 671 22.94 26.37 9.60
C CYS A 671 22.68 25.55 10.87
N ALA A 672 22.28 24.27 10.73
CA ALA A 672 22.06 23.38 11.87
C ALA A 672 23.29 23.11 12.71
N PHE A 673 24.43 22.85 12.07
CA PHE A 673 25.69 22.64 12.79
C PHE A 673 26.28 23.93 13.38
N GLN A 674 25.77 25.11 13.00
CA GLN A 674 26.19 26.41 13.55
C GLN A 674 25.33 26.85 14.73
N SER A 675 24.01 26.57 14.70
CA SER A 675 23.03 27.01 15.70
C SER A 675 22.88 26.06 16.88
N GLU A 676 23.08 24.75 16.67
CA GLU A 676 22.80 23.72 17.66
C GLU A 676 24.05 22.89 18.01
N PRO A 677 24.03 22.14 19.14
CA PRO A 677 25.12 21.24 19.49
C PRO A 677 25.34 20.20 18.39
N GLN A 678 26.55 20.14 17.84
CA GLN A 678 26.89 19.30 16.69
C GLN A 678 26.54 17.83 16.89
N VAL A 679 26.78 17.30 18.10
CA VAL A 679 26.47 15.91 18.46
C VAL A 679 24.96 15.62 18.34
N MET A 680 24.11 16.55 18.78
CA MET A 680 22.65 16.37 18.72
C MET A 680 22.13 16.36 17.28
N VAL A 681 22.64 17.27 16.45
CA VAL A 681 22.30 17.30 15.02
C VAL A 681 22.78 16.03 14.32
N ALA A 682 24.00 15.58 14.64
CA ALA A 682 24.55 14.35 14.10
C ALA A 682 23.75 13.11 14.54
N SER A 683 23.26 13.03 15.79
CA SER A 683 22.41 11.92 16.25
C SER A 683 21.16 11.73 15.39
N ILE A 684 20.48 12.83 15.01
CA ILE A 684 19.31 12.78 14.11
C ILE A 684 19.70 12.14 12.77
N LEU A 685 20.80 12.60 12.19
CA LEU A 685 21.25 12.19 10.87
C LEU A 685 21.81 10.77 10.86
N VAL A 686 22.53 10.36 11.90
CA VAL A 686 23.02 8.99 12.07
C VAL A 686 21.84 8.02 12.19
N GLU A 687 20.79 8.38 12.95
CA GLU A 687 19.58 7.55 13.04
C GLU A 687 18.86 7.45 11.68
N CYS A 688 18.73 8.54 10.94
CA CYS A 688 18.21 8.51 9.57
C CYS A 688 19.06 7.60 8.67
N GLY A 689 20.39 7.65 8.82
CA GLY A 689 21.33 6.77 8.13
C GLY A 689 21.11 5.29 8.45
N TRP A 690 20.89 4.95 9.72
CA TRP A 690 20.58 3.58 10.14
C TRP A 690 19.30 3.06 9.49
N GLN A 691 18.24 3.88 9.42
CA GLN A 691 16.99 3.48 8.78
C GLN A 691 17.14 3.33 7.27
N LEU A 692 17.83 4.27 6.59
CA LEU A 692 18.13 4.16 5.16
C LEU A 692 18.96 2.91 4.83
N GLN A 693 19.93 2.57 5.68
CA GLN A 693 20.74 1.36 5.52
C GLN A 693 19.89 0.08 5.66
N LYS A 694 18.95 0.02 6.62
CA LYS A 694 17.99 -1.10 6.72
C LYS A 694 17.11 -1.23 5.47
N MET A 695 16.84 -0.12 4.79
CA MET A 695 16.12 -0.07 3.51
C MET A 695 17.01 -0.34 2.30
N ARG A 696 18.30 -0.66 2.50
CA ARG A 696 19.32 -0.86 1.46
C ARG A 696 19.57 0.36 0.55
N ASP A 697 19.34 1.57 1.07
CA ASP A 697 19.68 2.82 0.38
C ASP A 697 21.13 3.24 0.67
N ASP A 698 22.06 2.34 0.37
CA ASP A 698 23.49 2.46 0.72
C ASP A 698 24.14 3.70 0.06
N LYS A 699 23.65 4.12 -1.12
CA LYS A 699 24.11 5.32 -1.83
C LYS A 699 23.74 6.61 -1.10
N THR A 700 22.49 6.73 -0.63
CA THR A 700 22.07 7.92 0.13
C THR A 700 22.80 8.00 1.45
N VAL A 701 23.00 6.86 2.14
CA VAL A 701 23.81 6.78 3.36
C VAL A 701 25.24 7.23 3.09
N PHE A 702 25.87 6.76 2.01
CA PHE A 702 27.22 7.17 1.63
C PHE A 702 27.33 8.69 1.44
N MET A 703 26.40 9.30 0.70
CA MET A 703 26.37 10.75 0.46
C MET A 703 26.06 11.56 1.73
N LEU A 704 25.27 11.00 2.65
CA LEU A 704 24.99 11.60 3.95
C LEU A 704 26.24 11.63 4.82
N LEU A 705 26.92 10.49 4.96
CA LEU A 705 28.13 10.35 5.78
C LEU A 705 29.27 11.24 5.26
N ASP A 706 29.43 11.33 3.94
CA ASP A 706 30.42 12.22 3.31
C ASP A 706 30.19 13.70 3.65
N ARG A 707 28.93 14.15 3.59
CA ARG A 707 28.55 15.52 3.98
C ARG A 707 28.71 15.76 5.47
N LEU A 708 28.41 14.78 6.32
CA LEU A 708 28.61 14.84 7.77
C LEU A 708 30.09 15.02 8.11
N CYS A 709 30.98 14.15 7.59
CA CYS A 709 32.42 14.27 7.79
C CYS A 709 32.95 15.63 7.33
N SER A 710 32.49 16.11 6.18
CA SER A 710 32.87 17.43 5.65
C SER A 710 32.49 18.59 6.57
N HIS A 711 31.28 18.56 7.17
CA HIS A 711 30.82 19.60 8.10
C HIS A 711 31.55 19.56 9.43
N LEU A 712 31.81 18.35 9.93
CA LEU A 712 32.52 18.13 11.20
C LEU A 712 34.05 18.24 11.05
N LYS A 713 34.56 18.39 9.82
CA LYS A 713 35.98 18.42 9.47
C LYS A 713 36.72 17.16 9.92
N LEU A 714 36.06 16.02 9.77
CA LEU A 714 36.59 14.70 10.11
C LEU A 714 37.20 14.04 8.86
N ASP A 715 38.30 13.33 9.06
CA ASP A 715 38.87 12.46 8.04
C ASP A 715 38.19 11.08 8.08
N ARG A 716 37.82 10.54 6.92
CA ARG A 716 36.99 9.33 6.86
C ARG A 716 37.71 8.04 7.29
N PHE A 717 39.05 8.07 7.35
CA PHE A 717 39.89 6.91 7.60
C PHE A 717 40.81 7.07 8.82
N SER A 718 40.69 8.19 9.55
CA SER A 718 41.41 8.47 10.77
C SER A 718 40.40 8.72 11.89
N VAL A 719 40.23 7.74 12.76
CA VAL A 719 39.20 7.78 13.82
C VAL A 719 39.46 8.92 14.81
N ASP A 720 38.47 9.78 14.95
CA ASP A 720 38.40 10.79 16.01
C ASP A 720 37.66 10.20 17.22
N GLU A 721 38.28 10.29 18.40
CA GLU A 721 37.78 9.72 19.66
C GLU A 721 36.39 10.27 20.03
N GLY A 722 36.08 11.52 19.70
CA GLY A 722 34.78 12.14 19.99
C GLY A 722 33.64 11.69 19.07
N TRP A 723 33.95 10.96 17.99
CA TRP A 723 33.01 10.63 16.91
C TRP A 723 33.00 9.14 16.56
N VAL A 724 33.40 8.26 17.48
CA VAL A 724 33.53 6.82 17.25
C VAL A 724 32.25 6.19 16.66
N GLY A 725 31.06 6.53 17.14
CA GLY A 725 29.81 5.99 16.59
C GLY A 725 29.52 6.39 15.14
N LEU A 726 30.06 7.51 14.65
CA LEU A 726 29.96 7.91 13.25
C LEU A 726 30.85 6.97 12.40
N TYR A 727 32.03 6.62 12.90
CA TYR A 727 32.89 5.66 12.23
C TYR A 727 32.34 4.23 12.24
N HIS A 728 31.52 3.84 13.23
CA HIS A 728 30.78 2.58 13.19
C HIS A 728 29.82 2.49 12.00
N ILE A 729 28.99 3.53 11.78
CA ILE A 729 28.07 3.52 10.63
C ILE A 729 28.83 3.68 9.30
N ILE A 730 29.96 4.41 9.26
CA ILE A 730 30.84 4.47 8.08
C ILE A 730 31.42 3.09 7.76
N GLY A 731 31.98 2.38 8.74
CA GLY A 731 32.53 1.05 8.56
C GLY A 731 31.48 0.06 8.03
N ARG A 732 30.27 0.11 8.58
CA ARG A 732 29.17 -0.74 8.11
C ARG A 732 28.67 -0.36 6.71
N ASN A 733 28.62 0.93 6.37
CA ASN A 733 28.29 1.38 5.02
C ASN A 733 29.35 0.95 4.00
N LEU A 734 30.64 1.01 4.36
CA LEU A 734 31.74 0.49 3.54
C LEU A 734 31.61 -1.02 3.31
N LEU A 735 31.27 -1.78 4.35
CA LEU A 735 31.00 -3.22 4.26
C LEU A 735 29.89 -3.51 3.24
N PHE A 736 28.71 -2.89 3.36
CA PHE A 736 27.59 -3.13 2.43
C PHE A 736 27.82 -2.58 1.02
N SER A 737 28.72 -1.59 0.88
CA SER A 737 29.14 -1.07 -0.42
C SER A 737 30.23 -1.91 -1.08
N GLY A 738 30.60 -3.07 -0.50
CA GLY A 738 31.62 -3.98 -1.03
C GLY A 738 33.06 -3.57 -0.75
N LYS A 739 33.31 -2.46 -0.05
CA LYS A 739 34.65 -1.95 0.28
C LYS A 739 35.19 -2.59 1.56
N ILE A 740 35.24 -3.92 1.57
CA ILE A 740 35.48 -4.74 2.77
C ILE A 740 36.82 -4.38 3.43
N ARG A 741 37.91 -4.25 2.67
CA ARG A 741 39.23 -3.92 3.22
C ARG A 741 39.31 -2.53 3.85
N ASP A 742 38.58 -1.57 3.31
CA ASP A 742 38.52 -0.23 3.90
C ASP A 742 37.70 -0.25 5.19
N ALA A 743 36.63 -1.07 5.24
CA ALA A 743 35.89 -1.33 6.47
C ALA A 743 36.77 -2.02 7.53
N VAL A 744 37.61 -3.00 7.16
CA VAL A 744 38.55 -3.67 8.08
C VAL A 744 39.45 -2.63 8.73
N LYS A 745 40.19 -1.85 7.93
CA LYS A 745 41.15 -0.85 8.42
C LYS A 745 40.49 0.15 9.37
N LEU A 746 39.31 0.65 8.99
CA LEU A 746 38.60 1.63 9.80
C LEU A 746 38.11 1.03 11.13
N LEU A 747 37.50 -0.16 11.11
CA LEU A 747 36.97 -0.78 12.33
C LEU A 747 38.08 -1.33 13.23
N GLU A 748 39.23 -1.73 12.69
CA GLU A 748 40.44 -2.02 13.47
C GLU A 748 40.87 -0.79 14.26
N GLU A 749 40.87 0.38 13.61
CA GLU A 749 41.21 1.62 14.29
C GLU A 749 40.17 2.01 15.34
N VAL A 750 38.87 1.86 15.04
CA VAL A 750 37.80 2.11 16.00
C VAL A 750 37.94 1.23 17.24
N ALA A 751 38.14 -0.08 17.04
CA ALA A 751 38.34 -1.02 18.14
C ALA A 751 39.60 -0.69 18.95
N ARG A 752 40.69 -0.25 18.29
CA ARG A 752 41.93 0.20 18.95
C ARG A 752 41.69 1.43 19.82
N VAL A 753 40.99 2.45 19.31
CA VAL A 753 40.67 3.67 20.06
C VAL A 753 39.81 3.32 21.28
N GLN A 754 38.73 2.57 21.11
CA GLN A 754 37.87 2.15 22.23
C GLN A 754 38.59 1.24 23.23
N GLN A 755 39.52 0.40 22.80
CA GLN A 755 40.33 -0.41 23.70
C GLN A 755 41.23 0.45 24.62
N GLN A 756 41.68 1.61 24.15
CA GLN A 756 42.51 2.55 24.91
C GLN A 756 41.70 3.39 25.88
N THR A 757 40.45 3.70 25.54
CA THR A 757 39.59 4.64 26.28
C THR A 757 38.59 3.94 27.21
N LEU A 758 38.13 2.74 26.85
CA LEU A 758 37.08 2.01 27.56
C LEU A 758 37.58 0.71 28.21
N GLY A 759 37.01 0.40 29.38
CA GLY A 759 37.29 -0.82 30.11
C GLY A 759 36.90 -2.08 29.34
N LYS A 760 37.55 -3.22 29.64
CA LYS A 760 37.34 -4.50 28.93
C LYS A 760 35.92 -5.07 28.98
N HIS A 761 35.07 -4.61 29.92
CA HIS A 761 33.68 -5.04 30.08
C HIS A 761 32.67 -3.98 29.61
N HIS A 762 33.15 -2.92 28.97
CA HIS A 762 32.30 -1.82 28.52
C HIS A 762 31.54 -2.22 27.25
N GLN A 763 30.22 -2.00 27.22
CA GLN A 763 29.36 -2.48 26.13
C GLN A 763 29.74 -1.91 24.76
N ALA A 764 30.00 -0.61 24.65
CA ALA A 764 30.46 0.00 23.39
C ALA A 764 31.74 -0.65 22.83
N ARG A 765 32.67 -1.09 23.68
CA ARG A 765 33.88 -1.83 23.26
C ARG A 765 33.55 -3.24 22.76
N LEU A 766 32.62 -3.93 23.40
CA LEU A 766 32.16 -5.24 22.93
C LEU A 766 31.45 -5.12 21.58
N ALA A 767 30.62 -4.09 21.41
CA ALA A 767 29.92 -3.81 20.16
C ALA A 767 30.88 -3.53 18.99
N SER A 768 31.98 -2.78 19.21
CA SER A 768 33.00 -2.59 18.16
C SER A 768 33.76 -3.86 17.83
N GLN A 769 34.07 -4.70 18.83
CA GLN A 769 34.68 -6.02 18.61
C GLN A 769 33.76 -6.93 17.77
N LEU A 770 32.45 -6.94 18.04
CA LEU A 770 31.46 -7.66 17.24
C LEU A 770 31.42 -7.14 15.79
N ASN A 771 31.37 -5.82 15.60
CA ASN A 771 31.38 -5.23 14.26
C ASN A 771 32.68 -5.52 13.50
N LEU A 772 33.83 -5.48 14.18
CA LEU A 772 35.12 -5.84 13.60
C LEU A 772 35.16 -7.33 13.22
N ALA A 773 34.66 -8.22 14.07
CA ALA A 773 34.56 -9.64 13.78
C ALA A 773 33.70 -9.93 12.53
N ARG A 774 32.54 -9.27 12.41
CA ARG A 774 31.68 -9.36 11.21
C ARG A 774 32.41 -8.94 9.93
N VAL A 775 33.21 -7.88 10.00
CA VAL A 775 33.99 -7.43 8.84
C VAL A 775 35.16 -8.38 8.53
N TYR A 776 35.80 -8.98 9.53
CA TYR A 776 36.78 -10.04 9.29
C TYR A 776 36.16 -11.28 8.64
N MET A 777 34.96 -11.70 9.08
CA MET A 777 34.22 -12.80 8.45
C MET A 777 33.93 -12.47 6.98
N ALA A 778 33.45 -11.26 6.69
CA ALA A 778 33.22 -10.81 5.31
C ALA A 778 34.50 -10.76 4.45
N ASP A 779 35.66 -10.45 5.03
CA ASP A 779 36.96 -10.48 4.36
C ASP A 779 37.53 -11.92 4.22
N GLY A 780 36.83 -12.94 4.74
CA GLY A 780 37.26 -14.34 4.75
C GLY A 780 38.27 -14.68 5.85
N GLN A 781 38.58 -13.74 6.75
CA GLN A 781 39.49 -13.91 7.89
C GLN A 781 38.78 -14.50 9.12
N VAL A 782 37.95 -15.53 8.93
CA VAL A 782 37.12 -16.14 9.98
C VAL A 782 37.93 -16.60 11.19
N LYS A 783 39.15 -17.12 10.96
CA LYS A 783 40.07 -17.55 12.03
C LYS A 783 40.55 -16.41 12.93
N VAL A 784 40.55 -15.17 12.43
CA VAL A 784 40.89 -13.97 13.21
C VAL A 784 39.66 -13.46 13.98
N ALA A 785 38.46 -13.64 13.41
CA ALA A 785 37.21 -13.25 14.05
C ALA A 785 36.86 -14.09 15.29
N ILE A 786 37.08 -15.41 15.24
CA ILE A 786 36.69 -16.35 16.30
C ILE A 786 37.23 -15.96 17.69
N PRO A 787 38.53 -15.68 17.90
CA PRO A 787 39.04 -15.32 19.22
C PRO A 787 38.41 -14.04 19.79
N LEU A 788 38.06 -13.07 18.93
CA LEU A 788 37.35 -11.86 19.34
C LEU A 788 35.93 -12.19 19.81
N LEU A 789 35.22 -13.01 19.04
CA LEU A 789 33.85 -13.45 19.35
C LEU A 789 33.80 -14.31 20.63
N GLU A 790 34.74 -15.24 20.81
CA GLU A 790 34.87 -16.04 22.03
C GLU A 790 35.11 -15.17 23.27
N GLU A 791 35.93 -14.13 23.16
CA GLU A 791 36.15 -13.17 24.25
C GLU A 791 34.87 -12.40 24.60
N VAL A 792 34.15 -11.88 23.59
CA VAL A 792 32.89 -11.15 23.79
C VAL A 792 31.84 -12.06 24.41
N VAL A 793 31.61 -13.25 23.85
CA VAL A 793 30.64 -14.23 24.39
C VAL A 793 30.97 -14.61 25.84
N ARG A 794 32.25 -14.81 26.18
CA ARG A 794 32.67 -15.10 27.56
C ARG A 794 32.35 -13.96 28.52
N ILE A 795 32.39 -12.71 28.08
CA ILE A 795 32.02 -11.55 28.89
C ILE A 795 30.49 -11.48 29.01
N ASP A 796 29.77 -11.63 27.90
CA ASP A 796 28.31 -11.57 27.85
C ASP A 796 27.61 -12.75 28.54
N GLN A 797 28.32 -13.86 28.80
CA GLN A 797 27.83 -14.95 29.66
C GLN A 797 27.44 -14.48 31.08
N THR A 798 27.92 -13.30 31.51
CA THR A 798 27.51 -12.68 32.77
C THR A 798 26.12 -12.04 32.73
N LEU A 799 25.60 -11.76 31.54
CA LEU A 799 24.25 -11.24 31.31
C LEU A 799 23.22 -12.37 31.38
N PRO A 800 21.94 -12.06 31.69
CA PRO A 800 20.83 -13.01 31.60
C PRO A 800 20.80 -13.75 30.25
N GLU A 801 20.31 -14.99 30.22
CA GLU A 801 20.30 -15.81 29.00
C GLU A 801 19.45 -15.21 27.88
N ASP A 802 18.41 -14.45 28.23
CA ASP A 802 17.52 -13.72 27.34
C ASP A 802 18.01 -12.30 26.98
N HIS A 803 19.20 -11.90 27.44
CA HIS A 803 19.74 -10.58 27.16
C HIS A 803 20.09 -10.42 25.67
N PRO A 804 19.66 -9.32 24.99
CA PRO A 804 19.89 -9.12 23.56
C PRO A 804 21.35 -9.20 23.13
N ASP A 805 22.26 -8.56 23.87
CA ASP A 805 23.70 -8.55 23.52
C ASP A 805 24.34 -9.94 23.60
N ARG A 806 23.96 -10.74 24.61
CA ARG A 806 24.40 -12.13 24.75
C ARG A 806 23.93 -12.99 23.59
N LEU A 807 22.66 -12.87 23.21
CA LEU A 807 22.11 -13.60 22.07
C LEU A 807 22.77 -13.16 20.75
N ALA A 808 23.07 -11.87 20.59
CA ALA A 808 23.74 -11.34 19.40
C ALA A 808 25.19 -11.83 19.27
N SER A 809 25.97 -11.83 20.35
CA SER A 809 27.35 -12.32 20.31
C SER A 809 27.43 -13.83 20.12
N GLN A 810 26.50 -14.60 20.71
CA GLN A 810 26.38 -16.04 20.48
C GLN A 810 25.95 -16.37 19.04
N HIS A 811 25.03 -15.58 18.47
CA HIS A 811 24.64 -15.69 17.07
C HIS A 811 25.84 -15.49 16.13
N ASP A 812 26.59 -14.40 16.30
CA ASP A 812 27.75 -14.09 15.46
C ASP A 812 28.85 -15.18 15.60
N LEU A 813 29.07 -15.69 16.82
CA LEU A 813 30.02 -16.80 17.06
C LEU A 813 29.56 -18.10 16.39
N GLY A 814 28.26 -18.42 16.44
CA GLY A 814 27.69 -19.58 15.77
C GLY A 814 27.86 -19.52 14.25
N GLN A 815 27.69 -18.34 13.66
CA GLN A 815 27.97 -18.12 12.25
C GLN A 815 29.46 -18.31 11.93
N ALA A 816 30.36 -17.74 12.75
CA ALA A 816 31.80 -17.90 12.56
C ALA A 816 32.26 -19.37 12.68
N TYR A 817 31.70 -20.15 13.61
CA TYR A 817 31.95 -21.58 13.71
C TYR A 817 31.45 -22.34 12.48
N THR A 818 30.30 -21.98 11.93
CA THR A 818 29.77 -22.57 10.70
C THR A 818 30.75 -22.35 9.53
N GLU A 819 31.20 -21.11 9.33
CA GLU A 819 32.13 -20.74 8.25
C GLU A 819 33.53 -21.36 8.42
N ASN A 820 33.98 -21.60 9.67
CA ASN A 820 35.26 -22.24 9.96
C ASN A 820 35.18 -23.79 9.93
N GLY A 821 33.99 -24.37 9.75
CA GLY A 821 33.77 -25.82 9.72
C GLY A 821 33.65 -26.50 11.10
N GLN A 822 33.52 -25.72 12.18
CA GLN A 822 33.20 -26.20 13.54
C GLN A 822 31.69 -26.40 13.67
N VAL A 823 31.15 -27.27 12.82
CA VAL A 823 29.71 -27.37 12.58
C VAL A 823 28.93 -27.82 13.81
N LYS A 824 29.49 -28.73 14.63
CA LYS A 824 28.79 -29.23 15.83
C LYS A 824 28.65 -28.15 16.89
N GLU A 825 29.71 -27.39 17.14
CA GLU A 825 29.72 -26.26 18.05
C GLU A 825 28.77 -25.15 17.58
N ALA A 826 28.70 -24.91 16.27
CA ALA A 826 27.77 -23.95 15.68
C ALA A 826 26.31 -24.34 15.91
N VAL A 827 25.94 -25.59 15.61
CA VAL A 827 24.57 -26.09 15.79
C VAL A 827 24.16 -26.02 17.26
N GLU A 828 24.99 -26.51 18.19
CA GLU A 828 24.67 -26.48 19.62
C GLU A 828 24.44 -25.05 20.14
N LEU A 829 25.27 -24.10 19.71
CA LEU A 829 25.16 -22.71 20.13
C LEU A 829 23.92 -22.03 19.53
N LEU A 830 23.66 -22.21 18.23
CA LEU A 830 22.54 -21.59 17.52
C LEU A 830 21.19 -22.19 17.93
N GLU A 831 21.12 -23.50 18.20
CA GLU A 831 19.92 -24.12 18.80
C GLU A 831 19.61 -23.53 20.18
N GLY A 832 20.64 -23.25 20.98
CA GLY A 832 20.50 -22.54 22.26
C GLY A 832 19.86 -21.15 22.08
N VAL A 833 20.40 -20.36 21.15
CA VAL A 833 19.92 -19.00 20.84
C VAL A 833 18.47 -19.03 20.33
N VAL A 834 18.17 -19.87 19.33
CA VAL A 834 16.83 -19.96 18.74
C VAL A 834 15.80 -20.40 19.78
N ARG A 835 16.12 -21.39 20.63
CA ARG A 835 15.22 -21.87 21.70
C ARG A 835 14.84 -20.77 22.69
N ILE A 836 15.77 -19.89 23.04
CA ILE A 836 15.47 -18.74 23.92
C ILE A 836 14.60 -17.73 23.16
N GLN A 837 14.93 -17.46 21.89
CA GLN A 837 14.19 -16.53 21.02
C GLN A 837 12.80 -17.03 20.60
N GLU A 838 12.47 -18.32 20.76
CA GLU A 838 11.10 -18.84 20.57
C GLU A 838 10.08 -18.20 21.51
N THR A 839 10.53 -17.61 22.62
CA THR A 839 9.68 -16.82 23.54
C THR A 839 9.31 -15.44 22.97
N MET A 840 10.03 -14.95 21.96
CA MET A 840 9.74 -13.70 21.25
C MET A 840 8.65 -13.94 20.18
N ALA A 841 8.04 -12.85 19.70
CA ALA A 841 7.10 -12.92 18.58
C ALA A 841 7.73 -13.64 17.37
N GLU A 842 6.95 -14.44 16.65
CA GLU A 842 7.44 -15.25 15.52
C GLU A 842 8.11 -14.40 14.44
N ASP A 843 7.65 -13.17 14.27
CA ASP A 843 8.11 -12.22 13.26
C ASP A 843 9.23 -11.28 13.75
N HIS A 844 9.79 -11.54 14.93
CA HIS A 844 10.87 -10.73 15.49
C HIS A 844 12.17 -10.86 14.67
N PRO A 845 12.79 -9.76 14.18
CA PRO A 845 13.93 -9.83 13.26
C PRO A 845 15.13 -10.65 13.75
N ASN A 846 15.48 -10.55 15.04
CA ASN A 846 16.60 -11.31 15.58
C ASN A 846 16.30 -12.81 15.66
N ARG A 847 15.03 -13.19 15.86
CA ARG A 847 14.61 -14.61 15.85
C ARG A 847 14.77 -15.17 14.45
N LEU A 848 14.24 -14.46 13.44
CA LEU A 848 14.35 -14.85 12.03
C LEU A 848 15.82 -14.94 11.59
N ALA A 849 16.67 -13.98 11.99
CA ALA A 849 18.10 -14.00 11.69
C ALA A 849 18.81 -15.22 12.30
N SER A 850 18.56 -15.55 13.58
CA SER A 850 19.17 -16.75 14.20
C SER A 850 18.63 -18.05 13.64
N GLN A 851 17.34 -18.11 13.29
CA GLN A 851 16.75 -19.25 12.60
C GLN A 851 17.41 -19.46 11.23
N HIS A 852 17.69 -18.37 10.51
CA HIS A 852 18.43 -18.42 9.25
C HIS A 852 19.86 -18.94 9.46
N ALA A 853 20.61 -18.41 10.44
CA ALA A 853 21.96 -18.89 10.75
C ALA A 853 21.96 -20.37 11.18
N LEU A 854 20.96 -20.80 11.96
CA LEU A 854 20.79 -22.21 12.34
C LEU A 854 20.50 -23.10 11.13
N ALA A 855 19.72 -22.63 10.16
CA ALA A 855 19.47 -23.37 8.93
C ALA A 855 20.76 -23.59 8.12
N LEU A 856 21.64 -22.58 8.03
CA LEU A 856 22.95 -22.72 7.41
C LEU A 856 23.85 -23.72 8.17
N ALA A 857 23.82 -23.69 9.51
CA ALA A 857 24.56 -24.64 10.33
C ALA A 857 24.04 -26.09 10.15
N TYR A 858 22.71 -26.28 10.06
CA TYR A 858 22.11 -27.59 9.75
C TYR A 858 22.50 -28.09 8.36
N GLU A 859 22.52 -27.22 7.35
CA GLU A 859 22.98 -27.58 6.02
C GLU A 859 24.44 -28.05 6.03
N ALA A 860 25.32 -27.31 6.72
CA ALA A 860 26.72 -27.69 6.91
C ALA A 860 26.89 -29.01 7.69
N ASP A 861 25.95 -29.36 8.58
CA ASP A 861 25.93 -30.63 9.32
C ASP A 861 25.35 -31.79 8.50
N GLY A 862 24.84 -31.53 7.29
CA GLY A 862 24.14 -32.50 6.45
C GLY A 862 22.68 -32.72 6.83
N GLN A 863 22.13 -31.94 7.75
CA GLN A 863 20.73 -31.97 8.20
C GLN A 863 19.84 -31.09 7.31
N ILE A 864 19.94 -31.27 5.99
CA ILE A 864 19.37 -30.36 4.97
C ILE A 864 17.85 -30.17 5.16
N GLU A 865 17.08 -31.23 5.47
CA GLU A 865 15.62 -31.12 5.62
C GLU A 865 15.20 -30.30 6.85
N GLU A 866 16.00 -30.28 7.94
CA GLU A 866 15.69 -29.43 9.09
C GLU A 866 15.97 -27.96 8.78
N GLY A 867 17.06 -27.66 8.06
CA GLY A 867 17.34 -26.31 7.55
C GLY A 867 16.25 -25.80 6.61
N VAL A 868 15.77 -26.64 5.68
CA VAL A 868 14.68 -26.28 4.76
C VAL A 868 13.38 -25.98 5.52
N LYS A 869 12.98 -26.82 6.49
CA LYS A 869 11.77 -26.57 7.30
C LYS A 869 11.85 -25.23 8.04
N LEU A 870 13.00 -24.92 8.61
CA LEU A 870 13.21 -23.69 9.35
C LEU A 870 13.11 -22.45 8.45
N LEU A 871 13.69 -22.50 7.25
CA LEU A 871 13.59 -21.43 6.26
C LEU A 871 12.17 -21.30 5.66
N GLU A 872 11.45 -22.41 5.48
CA GLU A 872 10.04 -22.40 5.07
C GLU A 872 9.16 -21.67 6.13
N GLU A 873 9.44 -21.88 7.42
CA GLU A 873 8.78 -21.16 8.50
C GLU A 873 9.10 -19.66 8.48
N VAL A 874 10.39 -19.28 8.37
CA VAL A 874 10.82 -17.88 8.27
C VAL A 874 10.12 -17.18 7.11
N VAL A 875 10.16 -17.77 5.90
CA VAL A 875 9.51 -17.21 4.71
C VAL A 875 8.00 -17.12 4.89
N ARG A 876 7.36 -18.10 5.55
CA ARG A 876 5.92 -18.09 5.85
C ARG A 876 5.54 -16.93 6.77
N VAL A 877 6.30 -16.71 7.84
CA VAL A 877 6.07 -15.60 8.78
C VAL A 877 6.23 -14.25 8.07
N GLU A 878 7.25 -14.12 7.23
CA GLU A 878 7.51 -12.91 6.43
C GLU A 878 6.54 -12.71 5.25
N GLN A 879 5.59 -13.63 4.98
CA GLN A 879 4.54 -13.37 3.98
C GLN A 879 3.62 -12.22 4.36
N THR A 880 3.60 -11.85 5.64
CA THR A 880 2.81 -10.76 6.22
C THR A 880 3.33 -9.37 5.86
N VAL A 881 4.63 -9.21 5.59
CA VAL A 881 5.24 -7.95 5.12
C VAL A 881 5.19 -7.85 3.60
N SER A 882 5.33 -6.64 3.05
CA SER A 882 5.20 -6.41 1.61
C SER A 882 6.15 -7.30 0.80
N LYS A 883 5.73 -7.71 -0.41
CA LYS A 883 6.50 -8.63 -1.26
C LYS A 883 7.86 -8.07 -1.66
N ASP A 884 8.00 -6.76 -1.72
CA ASP A 884 9.21 -6.00 -2.05
C ASP A 884 10.08 -5.66 -0.84
N HIS A 885 9.74 -6.14 0.36
CA HIS A 885 10.54 -5.89 1.55
C HIS A 885 11.92 -6.59 1.46
N PRO A 886 13.05 -5.88 1.67
CA PRO A 886 14.40 -6.46 1.51
C PRO A 886 14.64 -7.73 2.33
N ALA A 887 14.23 -7.74 3.61
CA ALA A 887 14.40 -8.92 4.48
C ALA A 887 13.64 -10.16 3.95
N ARG A 888 12.42 -9.97 3.44
CA ARG A 888 11.62 -11.06 2.85
C ARG A 888 12.31 -11.62 1.61
N LEU A 889 12.81 -10.75 0.73
CA LEU A 889 13.52 -11.16 -0.48
C LEU A 889 14.81 -11.92 -0.15
N ALA A 890 15.54 -11.48 0.89
CA ALA A 890 16.71 -12.17 1.40
C ALA A 890 16.36 -13.58 1.90
N SER A 891 15.37 -13.74 2.79
CA SER A 891 14.94 -15.06 3.28
C SER A 891 14.44 -15.98 2.16
N GLN A 892 13.75 -15.43 1.15
CA GLN A 892 13.30 -16.20 -0.02
C GLN A 892 14.47 -16.67 -0.89
N LEU A 893 15.48 -15.82 -1.08
CA LEU A 893 16.71 -16.17 -1.80
C LEU A 893 17.46 -17.30 -1.08
N GLU A 894 17.50 -17.25 0.24
CA GLU A 894 18.15 -18.25 1.09
C GLU A 894 17.39 -19.58 1.10
N LEU A 895 16.07 -19.55 1.23
CA LEU A 895 15.24 -20.76 1.06
C LEU A 895 15.42 -21.38 -0.32
N ALA A 896 15.56 -20.57 -1.38
CA ALA A 896 15.82 -21.08 -2.71
C ALA A 896 17.18 -21.79 -2.81
N GLN A 897 18.23 -21.28 -2.15
CA GLN A 897 19.52 -21.95 -2.08
C GLN A 897 19.40 -23.31 -1.38
N ALA A 898 18.74 -23.37 -0.22
CA ALA A 898 18.48 -24.62 0.49
C ALA A 898 17.64 -25.62 -0.34
N TYR A 899 16.68 -25.13 -1.14
CA TYR A 899 15.96 -25.96 -2.11
C TYR A 899 16.84 -26.50 -3.23
N VAL A 900 17.82 -25.74 -3.70
CA VAL A 900 18.79 -26.24 -4.70
C VAL A 900 19.61 -27.38 -4.11
N VAL A 901 20.09 -27.24 -2.87
CA VAL A 901 20.92 -28.23 -2.19
C VAL A 901 20.15 -29.49 -1.82
N SER A 902 18.89 -29.37 -1.39
CA SER A 902 17.98 -30.51 -1.15
C SER A 902 17.44 -31.18 -2.43
N GLY A 903 17.76 -30.65 -3.61
CA GLY A 903 17.29 -31.20 -4.90
C GLY A 903 15.86 -30.76 -5.28
N LYS A 904 15.21 -29.91 -4.49
CA LYS A 904 13.91 -29.27 -4.79
C LYS A 904 14.07 -28.09 -5.78
N VAL A 905 14.85 -28.27 -6.85
CA VAL A 905 15.26 -27.20 -7.79
C VAL A 905 14.07 -26.51 -8.47
N LYS A 906 12.95 -27.21 -8.69
CA LYS A 906 11.72 -26.61 -9.24
C LYS A 906 11.09 -25.59 -8.29
N ASP A 907 11.15 -25.85 -6.99
CA ASP A 907 10.64 -24.94 -5.97
C ASP A 907 11.55 -23.73 -5.80
N ALA A 908 12.87 -23.95 -5.83
CA ALA A 908 13.87 -22.89 -5.89
C ALA A 908 13.64 -21.95 -7.09
N LYS A 909 13.47 -22.52 -8.29
CA LYS A 909 13.20 -21.75 -9.51
C LYS A 909 11.95 -20.87 -9.35
N ARG A 910 10.83 -21.43 -8.89
CA ARG A 910 9.58 -20.70 -8.72
C ARG A 910 9.72 -19.54 -7.74
N LEU A 911 10.45 -19.74 -6.64
CA LEU A 911 10.68 -18.71 -5.63
C LEU A 911 11.59 -17.59 -6.18
N LEU A 912 12.68 -17.96 -6.86
CA LEU A 912 13.62 -17.01 -7.46
C LEU A 912 13.01 -16.23 -8.63
N GLU A 913 12.12 -16.83 -9.43
CA GLU A 913 11.36 -16.10 -10.46
C GLU A 913 10.47 -15.01 -9.87
N GLU A 914 9.90 -15.21 -8.67
CA GLU A 914 9.17 -14.16 -7.96
C GLU A 914 10.11 -13.09 -7.40
N VAL A 915 11.22 -13.48 -6.75
CA VAL A 915 12.22 -12.57 -6.18
C VAL A 915 12.85 -11.69 -7.27
N VAL A 916 13.35 -12.28 -8.35
CA VAL A 916 13.96 -11.56 -9.48
C VAL A 916 12.95 -10.58 -10.09
N ARG A 917 11.71 -11.02 -10.34
CA ARG A 917 10.64 -10.16 -10.89
C ARG A 917 10.33 -8.95 -9.98
N ILE A 918 10.40 -9.12 -8.67
CA ILE A 918 10.19 -8.01 -7.72
C ILE A 918 11.40 -7.06 -7.74
N GLN A 919 12.62 -7.62 -7.74
CA GLN A 919 13.87 -6.87 -7.77
C GLN A 919 14.19 -6.21 -9.12
N GLU A 920 13.45 -6.49 -10.19
CA GLU A 920 13.53 -5.74 -11.47
C GLU A 920 13.22 -4.23 -11.31
N THR A 921 12.61 -3.85 -10.18
CA THR A 921 12.40 -2.45 -9.77
C THR A 921 13.65 -1.78 -9.19
N MET A 922 14.61 -2.56 -8.71
CA MET A 922 15.90 -2.09 -8.22
C MET A 922 16.84 -1.81 -9.41
N ALA A 923 17.84 -0.96 -9.18
CA ALA A 923 18.87 -0.70 -10.18
C ALA A 923 19.53 -2.03 -10.64
N GLU A 924 19.91 -2.11 -11.92
CA GLU A 924 20.47 -3.32 -12.51
C GLU A 924 21.78 -3.75 -11.83
N ASP A 925 22.53 -2.77 -11.32
CA ASP A 925 23.76 -2.94 -10.55
C ASP A 925 23.53 -3.24 -9.06
N HIS A 926 22.28 -3.38 -8.61
CA HIS A 926 22.00 -3.66 -7.20
C HIS A 926 22.53 -5.05 -6.81
N PRO A 927 23.39 -5.17 -5.77
CA PRO A 927 24.03 -6.44 -5.40
C PRO A 927 23.05 -7.61 -5.15
N GLU A 928 21.94 -7.36 -4.46
CA GLU A 928 20.95 -8.40 -4.17
C GLU A 928 20.18 -8.87 -5.42
N ARG A 929 20.03 -7.99 -6.43
CA ARG A 929 19.40 -8.35 -7.71
C ARG A 929 20.33 -9.26 -8.52
N LEU A 930 21.63 -8.92 -8.58
CA LEU A 930 22.63 -9.75 -9.25
C LEU A 930 22.73 -11.13 -8.59
N LEU A 931 22.66 -11.19 -7.26
CA LEU A 931 22.71 -12.44 -6.51
C LEU A 931 21.50 -13.35 -6.77
N SER A 932 20.28 -12.80 -6.80
CA SER A 932 19.08 -13.59 -7.11
C SER A 932 19.03 -14.06 -8.56
N GLN A 933 19.49 -13.23 -9.51
CA GLN A 933 19.66 -13.61 -10.92
C GLN A 933 20.71 -14.72 -11.09
N ASN A 934 21.85 -14.61 -10.42
CA ASN A 934 22.88 -15.67 -10.40
C ASN A 934 22.28 -17.00 -9.93
N ASN A 935 21.53 -16.99 -8.82
CA ASN A 935 20.93 -18.21 -8.26
C ASN A 935 19.81 -18.76 -9.15
N LEU A 936 19.05 -17.89 -9.83
CA LEU A 936 18.05 -18.33 -10.82
C LEU A 936 18.73 -18.98 -12.03
N ALA A 937 19.84 -18.42 -12.52
CA ALA A 937 20.63 -19.01 -13.59
C ALA A 937 21.14 -20.40 -13.20
N ILE A 938 21.62 -20.59 -11.97
CA ILE A 938 22.02 -21.91 -11.43
C ILE A 938 20.85 -22.89 -11.43
N CYS A 939 19.65 -22.45 -11.04
CA CYS A 939 18.45 -23.30 -11.07
C CYS A 939 18.08 -23.70 -12.50
N LEU A 940 18.13 -22.76 -13.45
CA LEU A 940 17.87 -23.02 -14.86
C LEU A 940 18.87 -24.04 -15.43
N TRP A 941 20.16 -23.88 -15.11
CA TRP A 941 21.21 -24.82 -15.51
C TRP A 941 20.93 -26.24 -15.01
N LYS A 942 20.67 -26.39 -13.70
CA LYS A 942 20.35 -27.70 -13.08
C LYS A 942 19.07 -28.34 -13.64
N LEU A 943 18.15 -27.56 -14.20
CA LEU A 943 16.93 -28.05 -14.86
C LEU A 943 17.11 -28.32 -16.36
N GLY A 944 18.33 -28.23 -16.90
CA GLY A 944 18.64 -28.45 -18.31
C GLY A 944 18.23 -27.29 -19.24
N GLN A 945 17.87 -26.14 -18.69
CA GLN A 945 17.56 -24.92 -19.44
C GLN A 945 18.85 -24.11 -19.68
N HIS A 946 19.81 -24.69 -20.39
CA HIS A 946 21.17 -24.16 -20.53
C HIS A 946 21.24 -22.79 -21.24
N PHE A 947 20.45 -22.60 -22.31
CA PHE A 947 20.46 -21.34 -23.06
C PHE A 947 20.04 -20.12 -22.21
N PRO A 948 18.85 -20.11 -21.55
CA PRO A 948 18.47 -18.98 -20.69
C PRO A 948 19.35 -18.86 -19.44
N ALA A 949 19.93 -19.96 -18.94
CA ALA A 949 20.90 -19.92 -17.84
C ALA A 949 22.18 -19.16 -18.24
N LEU A 950 22.75 -19.47 -19.41
CA LEU A 950 23.94 -18.79 -19.93
C LEU A 950 23.68 -17.33 -20.27
N GLU A 951 22.52 -17.01 -20.85
CA GLU A 951 22.14 -15.62 -21.15
C GLU A 951 22.07 -14.78 -19.87
N MET A 952 21.39 -15.30 -18.84
CA MET A 952 21.29 -14.65 -17.54
C MET A 952 22.65 -14.53 -16.84
N MET A 953 23.47 -15.58 -16.86
CA MET A 953 24.79 -15.56 -16.23
C MET A 953 25.76 -14.59 -16.94
N ARG A 954 25.73 -14.51 -18.28
CA ARG A 954 26.51 -13.51 -19.03
C ARG A 954 26.14 -12.08 -18.63
N HIS A 955 24.84 -11.81 -18.49
CA HIS A 955 24.37 -10.51 -18.02
C HIS A 955 24.86 -10.20 -16.60
N VAL A 956 24.74 -11.15 -15.67
CA VAL A 956 25.23 -11.00 -14.30
C VAL A 956 26.73 -10.70 -14.28
N VAL A 957 27.54 -11.47 -15.02
CA VAL A 957 29.00 -11.28 -15.08
C VAL A 957 29.38 -9.91 -15.65
N GLU A 958 28.74 -9.48 -16.75
CA GLU A 958 29.02 -8.18 -17.36
C GLU A 958 28.70 -7.02 -16.40
N THR A 959 27.57 -7.11 -15.70
CA THR A 959 27.18 -6.10 -14.72
C THR A 959 28.09 -6.15 -13.48
N CYS A 960 28.44 -7.34 -12.98
CA CYS A 960 29.41 -7.51 -11.90
C CYS A 960 30.78 -6.89 -12.24
N LYS A 961 31.26 -7.02 -13.49
CA LYS A 961 32.52 -6.41 -13.95
C LYS A 961 32.52 -4.89 -13.92
N ARG A 962 31.36 -4.28 -14.14
CA ARG A 962 31.18 -2.81 -14.10
C ARG A 962 31.07 -2.26 -12.68
N VAL A 963 30.56 -3.06 -11.75
CA VAL A 963 30.10 -2.61 -10.43
C VAL A 963 31.05 -2.99 -9.32
N PHE A 964 31.60 -4.21 -9.38
CA PHE A 964 32.44 -4.77 -8.35
C PHE A 964 33.91 -4.80 -8.74
N ASP A 965 34.77 -4.57 -7.75
CA ASP A 965 36.21 -4.76 -7.90
C ASP A 965 36.54 -6.21 -8.30
N PRO A 966 37.66 -6.46 -9.00
CA PRO A 966 38.02 -7.78 -9.51
C PRO A 966 38.11 -8.89 -8.44
N ASP A 967 38.36 -8.52 -7.19
CA ASP A 967 38.47 -9.44 -6.05
C ASP A 967 37.15 -9.66 -5.30
N HIS A 968 36.03 -9.08 -5.77
CA HIS A 968 34.74 -9.23 -5.12
C HIS A 968 34.20 -10.67 -5.24
N PRO A 969 33.79 -11.34 -4.14
CA PRO A 969 33.38 -12.74 -4.16
C PRO A 969 32.25 -13.07 -5.13
N HIS A 970 31.22 -12.21 -5.24
CA HIS A 970 30.11 -12.43 -6.19
C HIS A 970 30.55 -12.33 -7.66
N ARG A 971 31.54 -11.49 -7.96
CA ARG A 971 32.09 -11.36 -9.32
C ARG A 971 32.89 -12.62 -9.67
N ILE A 972 33.80 -13.03 -8.78
CA ILE A 972 34.61 -14.25 -8.98
C ILE A 972 33.70 -15.46 -9.21
N ARG A 973 32.73 -15.71 -8.32
CA ARG A 973 31.84 -16.88 -8.42
C ARG A 973 31.01 -16.90 -9.70
N SER A 974 30.53 -15.74 -10.16
CA SER A 974 29.73 -15.67 -11.39
C SER A 974 30.61 -15.83 -12.64
N GLU A 975 31.83 -15.29 -12.65
CA GLU A 975 32.82 -15.49 -13.71
C GLU A 975 33.23 -16.97 -13.82
N GLU A 976 33.57 -17.62 -12.70
CA GLU A 976 33.92 -19.04 -12.64
C GLU A 976 32.76 -19.95 -13.10
N ALA A 977 31.54 -19.65 -12.66
CA ALA A 977 30.36 -20.40 -13.08
C ALA A 977 30.10 -20.28 -14.58
N LEU A 978 30.25 -19.08 -15.14
CA LEU A 978 30.07 -18.84 -16.57
C LEU A 978 31.13 -19.58 -17.41
N GLU A 979 32.41 -19.47 -17.03
CA GLU A 979 33.52 -20.14 -17.72
C GLU A 979 33.30 -21.65 -17.77
N TYR A 980 32.98 -22.25 -16.63
CA TYR A 980 32.68 -23.68 -16.54
C TYR A 980 31.48 -24.10 -17.42
N TRP A 981 30.40 -23.31 -17.44
CA TRP A 981 29.21 -23.63 -18.26
C TRP A 981 29.45 -23.45 -19.75
N GLU A 982 30.28 -22.48 -20.16
CA GLU A 982 30.67 -22.27 -21.55
C GLU A 982 31.57 -23.41 -22.05
N GLU A 983 32.50 -23.89 -21.22
CA GLU A 983 33.31 -25.08 -21.51
C GLU A 983 32.45 -26.34 -21.64
N GLU A 984 31.55 -26.60 -20.69
CA GLU A 984 30.66 -27.77 -20.71
C GLU A 984 29.76 -27.78 -21.97
N CYS A 985 29.26 -26.61 -22.40
CA CYS A 985 28.50 -26.48 -23.64
C CYS A 985 29.37 -26.65 -24.90
N ALA A 986 30.63 -26.21 -24.87
CA ALA A 986 31.56 -26.37 -25.97
C ALA A 986 31.96 -27.85 -26.17
N GLU A 987 32.12 -28.60 -25.07
CA GLU A 987 32.43 -30.03 -25.08
C GLU A 987 31.24 -30.91 -25.51
N CYS A 988 30.01 -30.49 -25.22
CA CYS A 988 28.79 -31.25 -25.56
C CYS A 988 28.34 -31.12 -27.03
N GLY A 989 29.04 -30.35 -27.86
CA GLY A 989 28.73 -30.18 -29.28
C GLY A 989 27.52 -29.27 -29.51
N GLY A 990 27.80 -28.02 -29.89
CA GLY A 990 26.83 -26.93 -30.00
C GLY A 990 25.49 -27.31 -30.62
N VAL A 991 24.42 -27.15 -29.84
CA VAL A 991 23.06 -27.07 -30.35
C VAL A 991 22.73 -25.59 -30.48
N THR A 992 22.74 -25.12 -31.72
CA THR A 992 22.20 -23.84 -32.18
C THR A 992 20.72 -23.69 -31.89
#